data_AF-A0A8H3W9E0-F1
#
_entry.id   AF-A0A8H3W9E0-F1
#
_cell.length_a   1.000
_cell.length_b   1.000
_cell.length_c   1.000
_cell.angle_alpha   90.00
_cell.angle_beta   90.00
_cell.angle_gamma   90.00
#
_symmetry.space_group_name_H-M   'P 1'
#
loop_
_entity.id
_entity.type
_entity.pdbx_description
1 polymer ?
#
loop_
_entity_poly.entity_id
_entity_poly.type
_entity_poly.pdbx_seq_one_letter_code
_entity_poly.pdbx_strand_id
1 'polypeptide(L)'
;MHGIQLQPDHQEGRVSDGRPSHVETSDIDESFVKAAEDILNRSAVLCAELDLLRSAVEKEAEKVNNHWHAYIPGFSTFWQSNSNQKTRAEALLQRTRQPLKEPEAEGALHRDFRLLEGELSSYENHWVAIKKCRSVTWFRYAVPYSKTDASGQSSVFVSAIVDNGHEWLRVLSTTERGLLVQMAEADFPWDEPDDEDDDPELQEVIDDDETQIEILKSVKSLLVAAREIHGGYSHRIRMVLPNIYSGRQPAIDRFLRGVQSLGDDQISLVIECAETTHHAPPTLETAITNLLDLGSSINPPPLTPTLNIDTSIFVALTTDICHNHGSQRKWRPKILEDVTDEAEHGPRLGNSLYPILQGHTLVCTREAAETCLRMVYDASTEDEVARLEILLGQETLRGKQDDKMSFLARVLKQDGWPLSEKDSPATEERRKKLIAQLEKYSCHPVPADLQLPIRIVEDFRRPHVHDEVAKGTLPKVALAVEPTLNETNCSSFMFGWKTGYTTITCNRHAVRRLGNLIKKLRWSRDAESAPILALDWARGLAKIPFPGEVLVDGPAKSAHRVRLCFITRTCFITQTCFITQTCFINMSAVPSTLPNTRDEVEAWLLNNFAAFDSLDITEHPKIFSKDAQLQFANNPVLHGIEEIRQSFVPAFSALSYMKHVPVTFDKVDNKVWFTVKISYRAKGDPESQTITIPASALAHLVAEGEEAGKLARFQVFLDNRPVLERIEYISRQNDKEGDTI
;
A
#
# COMPACT_ATOMS: atom_id res chain seq x y z
N MET A 1 -87.50 -5.00 -1.88
CA MET A 1 -87.22 -4.68 -3.30
C MET A 1 -87.12 -3.17 -3.39
N HIS A 2 -85.91 -2.65 -3.44
CA HIS A 2 -85.61 -1.22 -3.45
C HIS A 2 -84.87 -0.88 -4.73
N GLY A 3 -85.44 0.04 -5.47
CA GLY A 3 -84.76 0.84 -6.46
C GLY A 3 -85.54 2.14 -6.55
N ILE A 4 -84.83 3.27 -6.50
CA ILE A 4 -85.09 4.48 -7.28
C ILE A 4 -83.86 5.38 -7.12
N GLN A 5 -83.46 5.91 -8.26
CA GLN A 5 -82.33 6.79 -8.52
C GLN A 5 -82.87 8.20 -8.80
N LEU A 6 -81.99 9.20 -8.62
CA LEU A 6 -81.97 10.57 -9.19
C LEU A 6 -82.27 11.74 -8.24
N GLN A 7 -81.21 12.56 -8.07
CA GLN A 7 -81.08 13.94 -7.56
C GLN A 7 -81.81 14.98 -8.46
N PRO A 8 -81.73 16.33 -8.29
CA PRO A 8 -81.15 17.19 -7.22
C PRO A 8 -82.09 18.34 -6.76
N ASP A 9 -81.69 19.14 -5.76
CA ASP A 9 -81.91 20.59 -5.84
C ASP A 9 -80.93 21.39 -4.97
N HIS A 10 -80.50 22.52 -5.53
CA HIS A 10 -79.43 23.42 -5.10
C HIS A 10 -79.91 24.53 -4.15
N GLN A 11 -79.00 24.97 -3.27
CA GLN A 11 -78.84 26.33 -2.69
C GLN A 11 -79.96 26.83 -1.74
N GLU A 12 -79.74 27.58 -0.66
CA GLU A 12 -78.63 28.42 -0.18
C GLU A 12 -78.92 28.72 1.31
N GLY A 13 -77.91 28.84 2.18
CA GLY A 13 -78.17 29.23 3.58
C GLY A 13 -76.96 29.16 4.52
N ARG A 14 -76.22 30.28 4.61
CA ARG A 14 -75.08 30.57 5.48
C ARG A 14 -75.20 30.15 6.97
N VAL A 15 -74.13 29.48 7.43
CA VAL A 15 -73.25 29.78 8.58
C VAL A 15 -73.89 30.18 9.93
N SER A 16 -73.74 29.31 10.93
CA SER A 16 -73.33 29.69 12.29
C SER A 16 -72.57 28.57 13.02
N ASP A 17 -71.34 28.89 13.39
CA ASP A 17 -70.46 28.37 14.46
C ASP A 17 -70.66 26.95 15.00
N GLY A 18 -69.96 26.01 14.38
CA GLY A 18 -69.50 24.77 15.03
C GLY A 18 -68.03 24.90 15.41
N ARG A 19 -67.72 24.99 16.71
CA ARG A 19 -66.35 24.79 17.23
C ARG A 19 -65.80 23.46 16.71
N PRO A 20 -64.59 23.42 16.11
CA PRO A 20 -63.87 22.16 15.96
C PRO A 20 -63.37 21.72 17.34
N SER A 21 -63.61 20.45 17.64
CA SER A 21 -63.02 19.70 18.75
C SER A 21 -61.52 19.96 18.84
N HIS A 22 -61.04 20.26 20.05
CA HIS A 22 -59.62 20.22 20.40
C HIS A 22 -59.02 18.90 19.89
N VAL A 23 -58.11 18.99 18.93
CA VAL A 23 -57.15 17.93 18.65
C VAL A 23 -56.24 17.90 19.88
N GLU A 24 -56.38 16.87 20.71
CA GLU A 24 -55.40 16.56 21.74
C GLU A 24 -54.05 16.42 21.03
N THR A 25 -53.14 17.35 21.32
CA THR A 25 -51.73 17.20 21.03
C THR A 25 -51.28 15.92 21.70
N SER A 26 -50.91 14.90 20.92
CA SER A 26 -50.23 13.72 21.44
C SER A 26 -48.90 14.17 22.02
N ASP A 27 -48.86 14.42 23.32
CA ASP A 27 -47.61 14.62 24.04
C ASP A 27 -46.73 13.40 23.78
N ILE A 28 -45.57 13.61 23.18
CA ILE A 28 -44.58 12.54 22.98
C ILE A 28 -44.29 11.96 24.36
N ASP A 29 -44.47 10.64 24.49
CA ASP A 29 -44.23 9.92 25.74
C ASP A 29 -42.86 10.29 26.32
N GLU A 30 -42.84 10.73 27.58
CA GLU A 30 -41.62 11.09 28.31
C GLU A 30 -40.59 9.93 28.30
N SER A 31 -41.08 8.68 28.18
CA SER A 31 -40.24 7.50 27.99
C SER A 31 -39.38 7.56 26.72
N PHE A 32 -39.92 8.13 25.63
CA PHE A 32 -39.25 8.22 24.34
C PHE A 32 -38.17 9.30 24.33
N VAL A 33 -38.41 10.43 25.00
CA VAL A 33 -37.40 11.47 25.19
C VAL A 33 -36.22 10.89 25.98
N LYS A 34 -36.49 10.16 27.06
CA LYS A 34 -35.46 9.50 27.87
C LYS A 34 -34.64 8.49 27.07
N ALA A 35 -35.30 7.72 26.21
CA ALA A 35 -34.63 6.76 25.35
C ALA A 35 -33.74 7.45 24.30
N ALA A 36 -34.19 8.57 23.71
CA ALA A 36 -33.37 9.36 22.79
C ALA A 36 -32.15 10.00 23.49
N GLU A 37 -32.31 10.42 24.75
CA GLU A 37 -31.19 10.91 25.59
C GLU A 37 -30.17 9.80 25.89
N ASP A 38 -30.64 8.57 26.15
CA ASP A 38 -29.76 7.41 26.36
C ASP A 38 -28.90 7.11 25.11
N ILE A 39 -29.52 7.06 23.92
CA ILE A 39 -28.82 6.86 22.64
C ILE A 39 -27.76 7.95 22.42
N LEU A 40 -28.11 9.22 22.71
CA LEU A 40 -27.16 10.31 22.58
C LEU A 40 -25.97 10.15 23.54
N ASN A 41 -26.22 9.79 24.79
CA ASN A 41 -25.17 9.60 25.79
C ASN A 41 -24.23 8.45 25.39
N ARG A 42 -24.79 7.30 25.00
CA ARG A 42 -24.04 6.12 24.54
C ARG A 42 -23.20 6.42 23.30
N SER A 43 -23.78 7.05 22.29
CA SER A 43 -23.05 7.45 21.07
C SER A 43 -21.96 8.49 21.35
N ALA A 44 -22.17 9.40 22.30
CA ALA A 44 -21.16 10.37 22.74
C ALA A 44 -19.97 9.71 23.45
N VAL A 45 -20.23 8.73 24.34
CA VAL A 45 -19.19 7.93 25.00
C VAL A 45 -18.36 7.19 23.95
N LEU A 46 -19.02 6.48 23.02
CA LEU A 46 -18.35 5.75 21.95
C LEU A 46 -17.45 6.67 21.09
N CYS A 47 -17.95 7.84 20.68
CA CYS A 47 -17.15 8.81 19.92
C CYS A 47 -15.93 9.29 20.72
N ALA A 48 -16.09 9.57 22.01
CA ALA A 48 -14.99 10.02 22.87
C ALA A 48 -13.89 8.95 22.99
N GLU A 49 -14.27 7.67 23.15
CA GLU A 49 -13.29 6.58 23.18
C GLU A 49 -12.55 6.44 21.83
N LEU A 50 -13.25 6.56 20.71
CA LEU A 50 -12.66 6.47 19.38
C LEU A 50 -11.77 7.68 19.04
N ASP A 51 -12.06 8.86 19.57
CA ASP A 51 -11.19 10.04 19.46
C ASP A 51 -9.86 9.82 20.19
N LEU A 52 -9.88 9.17 21.36
CA LEU A 52 -8.67 8.82 22.08
C LEU A 52 -7.82 7.80 21.31
N LEU A 53 -8.46 6.78 20.71
CA LEU A 53 -7.75 5.87 19.80
C LEU A 53 -7.16 6.63 18.61
N ARG A 54 -7.92 7.54 17.97
CA ARG A 54 -7.42 8.35 16.83
C ARG A 54 -6.17 9.12 17.20
N SER A 55 -6.18 9.85 18.31
CA SER A 55 -4.99 10.61 18.74
C SER A 55 -3.78 9.72 19.04
N ALA A 56 -3.99 8.48 19.51
CA ALA A 56 -2.90 7.52 19.69
C ALA A 56 -2.37 6.98 18.35
N VAL A 57 -3.26 6.67 17.41
CA VAL A 57 -2.90 6.22 16.04
C VAL A 57 -2.14 7.29 15.28
N GLU A 58 -2.55 8.57 15.39
CA GLU A 58 -1.85 9.71 14.78
C GLU A 58 -0.40 9.80 15.27
N LYS A 59 -0.17 9.69 16.59
CA LYS A 59 1.18 9.69 17.17
C LYS A 59 2.04 8.53 16.66
N GLU A 60 1.49 7.33 16.55
CA GLU A 60 2.24 6.17 16.02
C GLU A 60 2.50 6.29 14.50
N ALA A 61 1.56 6.86 13.75
CA ALA A 61 1.69 7.04 12.30
C ALA A 61 2.76 8.10 11.96
N GLU A 62 2.85 9.17 12.75
CA GLU A 62 3.89 10.20 12.61
C GLU A 62 5.31 9.64 12.75
N LYS A 63 5.53 8.67 13.67
CA LYS A 63 6.85 8.03 13.86
C LYS A 63 7.37 7.34 12.60
N VAL A 64 6.48 6.89 11.72
CA VAL A 64 6.82 6.21 10.46
C VAL A 64 6.54 7.07 9.22
N ASN A 65 6.34 8.38 9.40
CA ASN A 65 6.00 9.34 8.35
C ASN A 65 4.81 8.87 7.48
N ASN A 66 3.74 8.41 8.13
CA ASN A 66 2.53 7.91 7.48
C ASN A 66 1.29 8.66 7.98
N HIS A 67 0.24 8.70 7.16
CA HIS A 67 -1.05 9.27 7.58
C HIS A 67 -1.84 8.23 8.39
N TRP A 68 -2.53 8.63 9.46
CA TRP A 68 -3.25 7.70 10.35
C TRP A 68 -4.29 6.84 9.62
N HIS A 69 -5.01 7.42 8.65
CA HIS A 69 -5.91 6.70 7.72
C HIS A 69 -5.25 5.51 7.00
N ALA A 70 -3.97 5.64 6.64
CA ALA A 70 -3.20 4.59 5.96
C ALA A 70 -2.44 3.70 6.95
N TYR A 71 -2.25 4.16 8.19
CA TYR A 71 -1.60 3.39 9.24
C TYR A 71 -2.49 2.25 9.73
N ILE A 72 -3.77 2.51 10.01
CA ILE A 72 -4.78 1.47 10.30
C ILE A 72 -5.95 1.68 9.32
N PRO A 73 -5.93 1.01 8.16
CA PRO A 73 -6.98 1.17 7.17
C PRO A 73 -8.37 0.79 7.71
N GLY A 74 -9.39 1.51 7.24
CA GLY A 74 -10.80 1.35 7.64
C GLY A 74 -11.14 1.90 9.03
N PHE A 75 -10.16 2.31 9.84
CA PHE A 75 -10.44 2.96 11.12
C PHE A 75 -11.11 4.32 10.92
N SER A 76 -10.73 5.06 9.87
CA SER A 76 -11.32 6.36 9.53
C SER A 76 -12.80 6.26 9.19
N THR A 77 -13.21 5.25 8.42
CA THR A 77 -14.61 5.02 8.06
C THR A 77 -15.39 4.60 9.29
N PHE A 78 -14.84 3.73 10.14
CA PHE A 78 -15.45 3.36 11.42
C PHE A 78 -15.64 4.57 12.34
N TRP A 79 -14.62 5.41 12.49
CA TRP A 79 -14.68 6.64 13.28
C TRP A 79 -15.74 7.61 12.74
N GLN A 80 -15.75 7.86 11.43
CA GLN A 80 -16.69 8.78 10.79
C GLN A 80 -18.14 8.28 10.86
N SER A 81 -18.37 6.98 10.67
CA SER A 81 -19.71 6.38 10.84
C SER A 81 -20.25 6.61 12.25
N ASN A 82 -19.44 6.42 13.28
CA ASN A 82 -19.86 6.66 14.67
C ASN A 82 -20.11 8.14 14.96
N SER A 83 -19.28 9.04 14.43
CA SER A 83 -19.53 10.48 14.51
C SER A 83 -20.87 10.86 13.87
N ASN A 84 -21.20 10.27 12.72
CA ASN A 84 -22.49 10.48 12.06
C ASN A 84 -23.67 9.94 12.89
N GLN A 85 -23.49 8.80 13.58
CA GLN A 85 -24.53 8.26 14.47
C GLN A 85 -24.82 9.21 15.64
N LYS A 86 -23.78 9.80 16.24
CA LYS A 86 -23.96 10.82 17.27
C LYS A 86 -24.75 12.03 16.77
N THR A 87 -24.42 12.56 15.58
CA THR A 87 -25.18 13.67 14.99
C THR A 87 -26.63 13.29 14.71
N ARG A 88 -26.89 12.05 14.27
CA ARG A 88 -28.26 11.54 14.11
C ARG A 88 -29.01 11.41 15.44
N ALA A 89 -28.34 11.00 16.51
CA ALA A 89 -28.91 10.96 17.86
C ALA A 89 -29.27 12.36 18.37
N GLU A 90 -28.41 13.36 18.14
CA GLU A 90 -28.70 14.77 18.46
C GLU A 90 -29.94 15.27 17.69
N ALA A 91 -30.02 14.99 16.40
CA ALA A 91 -31.17 15.35 15.57
C ALA A 91 -32.46 14.64 16.00
N LEU A 92 -32.37 13.36 16.40
CA LEU A 92 -33.50 12.59 16.91
C LEU A 92 -34.04 13.22 18.21
N LEU A 93 -33.16 13.51 19.17
CA LEU A 93 -33.53 14.16 20.43
C LEU A 93 -34.12 15.57 20.22
N GLN A 94 -33.64 16.32 19.23
CA GLN A 94 -34.26 17.60 18.90
C GLN A 94 -35.69 17.42 18.37
N ARG A 95 -35.92 16.39 17.54
CA ARG A 95 -37.27 16.08 17.02
C ARG A 95 -38.23 15.62 18.10
N THR A 96 -37.75 14.92 19.14
CA THR A 96 -38.62 14.52 20.26
C THR A 96 -39.09 15.71 21.12
N ARG A 97 -38.47 16.88 20.97
CA ARG A 97 -38.82 18.11 21.70
C ARG A 97 -39.71 19.05 20.89
N GLN A 98 -40.05 18.68 19.64
CA GLN A 98 -40.93 19.46 18.78
C GLN A 98 -42.36 18.88 18.81
N PRO A 99 -43.41 19.72 18.77
CA PRO A 99 -44.79 19.24 18.74
C PRO A 99 -45.05 18.46 17.44
N LEU A 100 -45.44 17.18 17.57
CA LEU A 100 -45.86 16.35 16.45
C LEU A 100 -47.22 16.84 15.95
N LYS A 101 -47.30 17.14 14.65
CA LYS A 101 -48.53 17.65 14.04
C LYS A 101 -49.42 16.54 13.46
N GLU A 102 -48.87 15.35 13.21
CA GLU A 102 -49.55 14.26 12.50
C GLU A 102 -49.09 12.88 13.01
N PRO A 103 -49.97 11.85 13.08
CA PRO A 103 -49.63 10.49 13.52
C PRO A 103 -48.55 9.80 12.65
N GLU A 104 -48.46 10.15 11.36
CA GLU A 104 -47.42 9.65 10.46
C GLU A 104 -46.01 10.09 10.91
N ALA A 105 -45.90 11.28 11.51
CA ALA A 105 -44.65 11.81 12.03
C ALA A 105 -44.19 11.07 13.29
N GLU A 106 -45.12 10.63 14.13
CA GLU A 106 -44.85 9.77 15.29
C GLU A 106 -44.34 8.39 14.85
N GLY A 107 -45.03 7.76 13.89
CA GLY A 107 -44.61 6.48 13.32
C GLY A 107 -43.23 6.54 12.65
N ALA A 108 -42.91 7.66 11.98
CA ALA A 108 -41.58 7.89 11.42
C ALA A 108 -40.50 8.01 12.51
N LEU A 109 -40.80 8.74 13.59
CA LEU A 109 -39.90 8.92 14.73
C LEU A 109 -39.56 7.58 15.41
N HIS A 110 -40.56 6.71 15.63
CA HIS A 110 -40.34 5.36 16.18
C HIS A 110 -39.53 4.44 15.26
N ARG A 111 -39.64 4.60 13.93
CA ARG A 111 -38.79 3.86 12.99
C ARG A 111 -37.34 4.33 13.07
N ASP A 112 -37.13 5.64 13.04
CA ASP A 112 -35.79 6.24 13.13
C ASP A 112 -35.08 5.85 14.43
N PHE A 113 -35.82 5.85 15.55
CA PHE A 113 -35.33 5.39 16.85
C PHE A 113 -34.86 3.94 16.80
N ARG A 114 -35.70 3.00 16.33
CA ARG A 114 -35.35 1.57 16.26
C ARG A 114 -34.16 1.31 15.35
N LEU A 115 -34.06 2.02 14.23
CA LEU A 115 -32.93 1.91 13.31
C LEU A 115 -31.64 2.41 13.97
N LEU A 116 -31.68 3.58 14.60
CA LEU A 116 -30.52 4.17 15.25
C LEU A 116 -30.03 3.32 16.43
N GLU A 117 -30.95 2.80 17.25
CA GLU A 117 -30.64 1.92 18.38
C GLU A 117 -29.94 0.62 17.91
N GLY A 118 -30.46 -0.01 16.85
CA GLY A 118 -29.86 -1.22 16.28
C GLY A 118 -28.48 -0.97 15.68
N GLU A 119 -28.31 0.14 14.95
CA GLU A 119 -27.01 0.53 14.40
C GLU A 119 -26.00 0.83 15.49
N LEU A 120 -26.36 1.65 16.48
CA LEU A 120 -25.48 2.02 17.60
C LEU A 120 -25.05 0.77 18.39
N SER A 121 -26.00 -0.08 18.77
CA SER A 121 -25.71 -1.33 19.49
C SER A 121 -24.74 -2.22 18.70
N SER A 122 -24.86 -2.25 17.37
CA SER A 122 -23.92 -2.95 16.51
C SER A 122 -22.50 -2.35 16.59
N TYR A 123 -22.35 -1.02 16.52
CA TYR A 123 -21.05 -0.38 16.65
C TYR A 123 -20.42 -0.55 18.04
N GLU A 124 -21.23 -0.50 19.11
CA GLU A 124 -20.78 -0.77 20.49
C GLU A 124 -20.26 -2.20 20.62
N ASN A 125 -21.00 -3.18 20.11
CA ASN A 125 -20.58 -4.58 20.08
C ASN A 125 -19.25 -4.77 19.36
N HIS A 126 -19.08 -4.12 18.20
CA HIS A 126 -17.81 -4.14 17.47
C HIS A 126 -16.68 -3.55 18.31
N TRP A 127 -16.91 -2.39 18.92
CA TRP A 127 -15.88 -1.70 19.69
C TRP A 127 -15.49 -2.44 20.97
N VAL A 128 -16.45 -3.00 21.70
CA VAL A 128 -16.21 -3.83 22.89
C VAL A 128 -15.38 -5.06 22.54
N ALA A 129 -15.67 -5.73 21.43
CA ALA A 129 -14.89 -6.87 20.97
C ALA A 129 -13.47 -6.46 20.60
N ILE A 130 -13.30 -5.37 19.83
CA ILE A 130 -11.99 -4.85 19.42
C ILE A 130 -11.14 -4.44 20.63
N LYS A 131 -11.72 -3.81 21.66
CA LYS A 131 -10.97 -3.41 22.88
C LYS A 131 -10.30 -4.58 23.62
N LYS A 132 -10.72 -5.81 23.38
CA LYS A 132 -10.15 -7.03 23.98
C LYS A 132 -8.99 -7.61 23.18
N CYS A 133 -8.75 -7.10 21.97
CA CYS A 133 -7.73 -7.61 21.07
C CYS A 133 -6.37 -6.90 21.26
N ARG A 134 -5.37 -7.38 20.52
CA ARG A 134 -4.03 -6.79 20.44
C ARG A 134 -3.65 -6.52 18.99
N SER A 135 -2.72 -5.61 18.78
CA SER A 135 -2.01 -5.45 17.50
C SER A 135 -2.94 -5.33 16.30
N VAL A 136 -3.88 -4.38 16.34
CA VAL A 136 -4.88 -4.21 15.27
C VAL A 136 -4.23 -3.67 14.01
N THR A 137 -4.49 -4.33 12.88
CA THR A 137 -3.95 -3.95 11.57
C THR A 137 -5.02 -3.36 10.65
N TRP A 138 -6.29 -3.72 10.85
CA TRP A 138 -7.37 -3.29 9.96
C TRP A 138 -8.72 -3.21 10.68
N PHE A 139 -9.57 -2.25 10.31
CA PHE A 139 -10.98 -2.16 10.72
C PHE A 139 -11.91 -2.36 9.52
N ARG A 140 -13.01 -3.09 9.71
CA ARG A 140 -14.15 -3.17 8.76
C ARG A 140 -13.72 -3.43 7.31
N TYR A 141 -13.17 -4.60 7.06
CA TYR A 141 -12.62 -4.95 5.77
C TYR A 141 -13.50 -5.96 5.03
N ALA A 142 -13.76 -5.72 3.75
CA ALA A 142 -14.40 -6.69 2.87
C ALA A 142 -13.31 -7.50 2.17
N VAL A 143 -13.08 -8.73 2.64
CA VAL A 143 -12.12 -9.67 2.08
C VAL A 143 -12.65 -10.21 0.76
N PRO A 144 -12.01 -9.94 -0.38
CA PRO A 144 -12.39 -10.55 -1.64
C PRO A 144 -11.96 -12.02 -1.68
N TYR A 145 -12.81 -12.88 -2.25
CA TYR A 145 -12.49 -14.28 -2.53
C TYR A 145 -13.20 -14.77 -3.80
N SER A 146 -12.63 -15.76 -4.47
CA SER A 146 -13.25 -16.45 -5.60
C SER A 146 -14.14 -17.59 -5.09
N LYS A 147 -15.41 -17.61 -5.51
CA LYS A 147 -16.25 -18.80 -5.34
C LYS A 147 -15.82 -19.85 -6.38
N THR A 148 -15.74 -21.11 -5.98
CA THR A 148 -15.30 -22.25 -6.81
C THR A 148 -16.13 -22.39 -8.10
N ASP A 149 -17.38 -21.94 -8.09
CA ASP A 149 -18.36 -22.24 -9.15
C ASP A 149 -18.89 -21.01 -9.91
N ALA A 150 -18.44 -19.79 -9.58
CA ALA A 150 -18.92 -18.56 -10.22
C ALA A 150 -17.76 -17.68 -10.72
N SER A 151 -17.86 -17.19 -11.97
CA SER A 151 -16.89 -16.29 -12.60
C SER A 151 -16.87 -14.86 -12.02
N GLY A 152 -17.29 -14.68 -10.76
CA GLY A 152 -17.43 -13.40 -10.08
C GLY A 152 -16.67 -13.36 -8.76
N GLN A 153 -16.06 -12.21 -8.46
CA GLN A 153 -15.38 -11.95 -7.20
C GLN A 153 -16.42 -11.70 -6.11
N SER A 154 -16.46 -12.58 -5.10
CA SER A 154 -17.29 -12.40 -3.89
C SER A 154 -16.48 -11.69 -2.81
N SER A 155 -17.16 -11.21 -1.76
CA SER A 155 -16.46 -10.68 -0.59
C SER A 155 -17.13 -11.05 0.72
N VAL A 156 -16.33 -11.23 1.77
CA VAL A 156 -16.78 -11.47 3.14
C VAL A 156 -16.29 -10.37 4.05
N PHE A 157 -17.18 -9.87 4.89
CA PHE A 157 -16.84 -8.76 5.78
C PHE A 157 -16.17 -9.27 7.06
N VAL A 158 -15.08 -8.63 7.46
CA VAL A 158 -14.34 -8.84 8.71
C VAL A 158 -14.45 -7.56 9.55
N SER A 159 -14.83 -7.69 10.81
CA SER A 159 -15.03 -6.56 11.73
C SER A 159 -13.70 -5.90 12.09
N ALA A 160 -12.67 -6.69 12.37
CA ALA A 160 -11.30 -6.22 12.56
C ALA A 160 -10.29 -7.32 12.26
N ILE A 161 -9.07 -6.93 11.90
CA ILE A 161 -7.93 -7.84 11.75
C ILE A 161 -6.93 -7.49 12.86
N VAL A 162 -6.58 -8.49 13.66
CA VAL A 162 -5.86 -8.34 14.94
C VAL A 162 -4.72 -9.34 15.06
N ASP A 163 -3.97 -9.28 16.17
CA ASP A 163 -2.76 -10.08 16.42
C ASP A 163 -1.78 -9.97 15.25
N ASN A 164 -1.46 -8.73 14.84
CA ASN A 164 -0.59 -8.45 13.71
C ASN A 164 -1.05 -9.15 12.42
N GLY A 165 -2.35 -9.38 12.23
CA GLY A 165 -2.90 -10.01 11.03
C GLY A 165 -3.04 -11.52 11.05
N HIS A 166 -2.76 -12.16 12.19
CA HIS A 166 -2.93 -13.60 12.38
C HIS A 166 -4.35 -14.01 12.80
N GLU A 167 -5.19 -13.05 13.18
CA GLU A 167 -6.55 -13.33 13.62
C GLU A 167 -7.58 -12.39 12.96
N TRP A 168 -8.67 -12.97 12.48
CA TRP A 168 -9.81 -12.27 11.91
C TRP A 168 -10.98 -12.29 12.88
N LEU A 169 -11.44 -11.10 13.24
CA LEU A 169 -12.57 -10.91 14.13
C LEU A 169 -13.82 -10.63 13.30
N ARG A 170 -14.89 -11.40 13.53
CA ARG A 170 -16.21 -11.17 12.95
C ARG A 170 -17.24 -11.03 14.06
N VAL A 171 -17.87 -9.86 14.14
CA VAL A 171 -18.92 -9.57 15.13
C VAL A 171 -20.28 -9.56 14.41
N LEU A 172 -21.24 -10.34 14.93
CA LEU A 172 -22.63 -10.41 14.43
C LEU A 172 -23.61 -10.12 15.57
N SER A 173 -24.46 -9.11 15.40
CA SER A 173 -25.46 -8.72 16.43
C SER A 173 -26.76 -9.53 16.36
N THR A 174 -26.75 -10.70 15.71
CA THR A 174 -27.90 -11.61 15.58
C THR A 174 -28.42 -12.00 16.97
N THR A 175 -29.73 -11.90 17.19
CA THR A 175 -30.35 -12.28 18.47
C THR A 175 -30.74 -13.75 18.48
N GLU A 176 -30.86 -14.38 19.65
CA GLU A 176 -31.36 -15.76 19.79
C GLU A 176 -32.68 -15.98 19.04
N ARG A 177 -33.64 -15.05 19.18
CA ARG A 177 -34.93 -15.13 18.48
C ARG A 177 -34.74 -15.04 16.96
N GLY A 178 -33.88 -14.14 16.49
CA GLY A 178 -33.59 -13.99 15.06
C GLY A 178 -32.93 -15.25 14.49
N LEU A 179 -32.00 -15.84 15.23
CA LEU A 179 -31.34 -17.09 14.84
C LEU A 179 -32.34 -18.25 14.77
N LEU A 180 -33.22 -18.40 15.75
CA LEU A 180 -34.25 -19.45 15.72
C LEU A 180 -35.20 -19.34 14.52
N VAL A 181 -35.54 -18.12 14.11
CA VAL A 181 -36.33 -17.89 12.88
C VAL A 181 -35.55 -18.30 11.64
N GLN A 182 -34.27 -17.90 11.52
CA GLN A 182 -33.41 -18.30 10.40
C GLN A 182 -33.23 -19.82 10.34
N MET A 183 -33.06 -20.47 11.49
CA MET A 183 -32.97 -21.94 11.59
C MET A 183 -34.27 -22.60 11.13
N ALA A 184 -35.43 -22.08 11.55
CA ALA A 184 -36.73 -22.61 11.12
C ALA A 184 -36.96 -22.44 9.60
N GLU A 185 -36.53 -21.31 9.03
CA GLU A 185 -36.58 -21.05 7.59
C GLU A 185 -35.63 -21.93 6.77
N ALA A 186 -34.60 -22.48 7.40
CA ALA A 186 -33.62 -23.39 6.82
C ALA A 186 -33.91 -24.87 7.14
N ASP A 187 -35.16 -25.19 7.49
CA ASP A 187 -35.62 -26.55 7.81
C ASP A 187 -34.75 -27.28 8.87
N PHE A 188 -34.29 -26.55 9.89
CA PHE A 188 -33.43 -27.10 10.93
C PHE A 188 -34.07 -28.30 11.67
N PRO A 189 -33.32 -29.40 11.91
CA PRO A 189 -33.82 -30.56 12.64
C PRO A 189 -33.95 -30.25 14.13
N TRP A 190 -35.17 -30.08 14.62
CA TRP A 190 -35.43 -29.73 16.03
C TRP A 190 -35.36 -30.92 16.99
N ASP A 191 -35.46 -32.14 16.46
CA ASP A 191 -35.42 -33.37 17.25
C ASP A 191 -33.98 -33.67 17.70
N GLU A 192 -33.83 -34.24 18.90
CA GLU A 192 -32.53 -34.66 19.43
C GLU A 192 -32.03 -35.90 18.67
N PRO A 193 -30.76 -35.92 18.21
CA PRO A 193 -30.22 -37.07 17.50
C PRO A 193 -30.07 -38.28 18.43
N ASP A 194 -30.19 -39.48 17.88
CA ASP A 194 -30.00 -40.73 18.63
C ASP A 194 -28.55 -40.92 19.12
N ASP A 195 -27.58 -40.32 18.42
CA ASP A 195 -26.15 -40.26 18.77
C ASP A 195 -25.63 -38.82 18.62
N GLU A 196 -25.06 -38.24 19.67
CA GLU A 196 -24.54 -36.86 19.65
C GLU A 196 -23.30 -36.71 18.73
N ASP A 197 -22.59 -37.81 18.47
CA ASP A 197 -21.38 -37.82 17.63
C ASP A 197 -21.68 -38.10 16.14
N ASP A 198 -22.91 -38.52 15.79
CA ASP A 198 -23.34 -38.85 14.42
C ASP A 198 -24.74 -38.26 14.12
N ASP A 199 -24.74 -37.00 13.69
CA ASP A 199 -25.94 -36.19 13.46
C ASP A 199 -26.07 -35.81 11.97
N PRO A 200 -26.57 -36.72 11.12
CA PRO A 200 -26.61 -36.52 9.67
C PRO A 200 -27.57 -35.40 9.25
N GLU A 201 -28.69 -35.22 9.98
CA GLU A 201 -29.66 -34.17 9.67
C GLU A 201 -29.08 -32.78 9.93
N LEU A 202 -28.29 -32.61 10.99
CA LEU A 202 -27.56 -31.35 11.21
C LEU A 202 -26.50 -31.12 10.14
N GLN A 203 -25.80 -32.17 9.71
CA GLN A 203 -24.78 -32.05 8.66
C GLN A 203 -25.38 -31.59 7.34
N GLU A 204 -26.59 -32.03 6.96
CA GLU A 204 -27.27 -31.53 5.76
C GLU A 204 -27.49 -30.00 5.81
N VAL A 205 -27.86 -29.46 6.99
CA VAL A 205 -28.03 -28.01 7.18
C VAL A 205 -26.68 -27.28 7.15
N ILE A 206 -25.63 -27.87 7.74
CA ILE A 206 -24.28 -27.28 7.77
C ILE A 206 -23.64 -27.31 6.38
N ASP A 207 -23.87 -28.35 5.59
CA ASP A 207 -23.32 -28.53 4.25
C ASP A 207 -24.07 -27.74 3.18
N ASP A 208 -25.26 -27.19 3.46
CA ASP A 208 -26.00 -26.33 2.53
C ASP A 208 -25.22 -25.05 2.15
N ASP A 209 -24.77 -24.97 0.90
CA ASP A 209 -24.00 -23.84 0.36
C ASP A 209 -24.85 -22.59 0.09
N GLU A 210 -26.17 -22.74 -0.02
CA GLU A 210 -27.13 -21.66 -0.23
C GLU A 210 -27.85 -21.23 1.06
N THR A 211 -27.26 -21.56 2.22
CA THR A 211 -27.83 -21.25 3.53
C THR A 211 -28.16 -19.76 3.70
N GLN A 212 -29.33 -19.51 4.29
CA GLN A 212 -29.77 -18.16 4.68
C GLN A 212 -29.43 -17.83 6.13
N ILE A 213 -28.86 -18.78 6.89
CA ILE A 213 -28.43 -18.54 8.27
C ILE A 213 -27.17 -17.67 8.26
N GLU A 214 -27.28 -16.46 8.80
CA GLU A 214 -26.25 -15.41 8.70
C GLU A 214 -24.89 -15.87 9.27
N ILE A 215 -24.92 -16.59 10.39
CA ILE A 215 -23.73 -17.09 11.09
C ILE A 215 -23.00 -18.12 10.22
N LEU A 216 -23.69 -19.14 9.74
CA LEU A 216 -23.11 -20.21 8.92
C LEU A 216 -22.59 -19.65 7.59
N LYS A 217 -23.38 -18.79 6.92
CA LYS A 217 -22.97 -18.10 5.70
C LYS A 217 -21.69 -17.28 5.88
N SER A 218 -21.59 -16.55 6.99
CA SER A 218 -20.39 -15.77 7.31
C SER A 218 -19.18 -16.68 7.57
N VAL A 219 -19.35 -17.77 8.33
CA VAL A 219 -18.27 -18.73 8.62
C VAL A 219 -17.77 -19.41 7.36
N LYS A 220 -18.65 -19.99 6.53
CA LYS A 220 -18.28 -20.62 5.26
C LYS A 220 -17.49 -19.65 4.37
N SER A 221 -18.00 -18.42 4.22
CA SER A 221 -17.34 -17.39 3.41
C SER A 221 -15.96 -16.99 3.97
N LEU A 222 -15.81 -16.89 5.30
CA LEU A 222 -14.53 -16.59 5.95
C LEU A 222 -13.52 -17.73 5.79
N LEU A 223 -13.96 -18.99 5.91
CA LEU A 223 -13.11 -20.17 5.71
C LEU A 223 -12.61 -20.25 4.28
N VAL A 224 -13.48 -20.08 3.28
CA VAL A 224 -13.08 -20.02 1.87
C VAL A 224 -12.07 -18.91 1.64
N ALA A 225 -12.39 -17.69 2.10
CA ALA A 225 -11.49 -16.55 1.99
C ALA A 225 -10.13 -16.77 2.66
N ALA A 226 -10.09 -17.35 3.85
CA ALA A 226 -8.86 -17.65 4.58
C ALA A 226 -8.02 -18.72 3.85
N ARG A 227 -8.66 -19.75 3.27
CA ARG A 227 -7.98 -20.78 2.45
C ARG A 227 -7.39 -20.20 1.17
N GLU A 228 -8.04 -19.24 0.53
CA GLU A 228 -7.45 -18.59 -0.65
C GLU A 228 -6.19 -17.79 -0.33
N ILE A 229 -6.08 -17.33 0.91
CA ILE A 229 -4.99 -16.48 1.40
C ILE A 229 -3.94 -17.39 2.04
N HIS A 230 -3.41 -18.31 1.25
CA HIS A 230 -2.31 -19.18 1.66
C HIS A 230 -0.95 -18.50 1.56
N GLY A 231 -0.04 -18.87 2.47
CA GLY A 231 1.34 -18.38 2.57
C GLY A 231 2.02 -18.64 3.92
N GLY A 232 1.83 -19.83 4.53
CA GLY A 232 2.53 -20.21 5.78
C GLY A 232 1.82 -19.81 7.10
N TYR A 233 0.64 -19.21 7.05
CA TYR A 233 -0.13 -18.77 8.23
C TYR A 233 -1.15 -19.83 8.66
N SER A 234 -1.19 -20.14 9.95
CA SER A 234 -2.41 -20.63 10.59
C SER A 234 -3.32 -19.43 10.89
N HIS A 235 -4.43 -19.32 10.16
CA HIS A 235 -5.39 -18.23 10.37
C HIS A 235 -6.29 -18.58 11.55
N ARG A 236 -6.46 -17.64 12.49
CA ARG A 236 -7.49 -17.76 13.52
C ARG A 236 -8.71 -16.94 13.11
N ILE A 237 -9.88 -17.56 13.06
CA ILE A 237 -11.16 -16.88 12.87
C ILE A 237 -11.88 -16.89 14.20
N ARG A 238 -12.25 -15.71 14.68
CA ARG A 238 -13.06 -15.53 15.89
C ARG A 238 -14.40 -14.91 15.53
N MET A 239 -15.45 -15.70 15.68
CA MET A 239 -16.84 -15.27 15.60
C MET A 239 -17.30 -14.78 16.96
N VAL A 240 -17.82 -13.57 17.04
CA VAL A 240 -18.27 -12.92 18.28
C VAL A 240 -19.77 -12.65 18.17
N LEU A 241 -20.53 -13.29 19.06
CA LEU A 241 -21.99 -13.32 19.09
C LEU A 241 -22.50 -12.70 20.42
N PRO A 242 -22.49 -11.36 20.56
CA PRO A 242 -22.81 -10.68 21.81
C PRO A 242 -24.25 -10.89 22.31
N ASN A 243 -25.18 -11.23 21.41
CA ASN A 243 -26.61 -11.32 21.72
C ASN A 243 -27.12 -12.78 21.82
N ILE A 244 -26.22 -13.76 21.93
CA ILE A 244 -26.53 -15.20 22.00
C ILE A 244 -25.87 -15.77 23.26
N TYR A 245 -26.65 -16.38 24.16
CA TYR A 245 -26.13 -17.04 25.36
C TYR A 245 -25.98 -18.55 25.13
N SER A 246 -24.82 -19.09 25.48
CA SER A 246 -24.55 -20.52 25.45
C SER A 246 -25.29 -21.24 26.60
N GLY A 247 -25.78 -22.45 26.34
CA GLY A 247 -26.48 -23.28 27.33
C GLY A 247 -27.90 -22.83 27.66
N ARG A 248 -28.41 -21.77 27.02
CA ARG A 248 -29.78 -21.29 27.22
C ARG A 248 -30.79 -21.98 26.31
N GLN A 249 -30.40 -22.31 25.09
CA GLN A 249 -31.26 -22.94 24.09
C GLN A 249 -30.51 -24.10 23.41
N PRO A 250 -30.84 -25.36 23.73
CA PRO A 250 -30.09 -26.54 23.25
C PRO A 250 -29.95 -26.61 21.72
N ALA A 251 -30.99 -26.22 20.98
CA ALA A 251 -30.95 -26.20 19.51
C ALA A 251 -29.91 -25.21 18.96
N ILE A 252 -29.75 -24.04 19.58
CA ILE A 252 -28.72 -23.06 19.20
C ILE A 252 -27.34 -23.62 19.54
N ASP A 253 -27.18 -24.22 20.72
CA ASP A 253 -25.90 -24.79 21.14
C ASP A 253 -25.44 -25.93 20.22
N ARG A 254 -26.37 -26.82 19.83
CA ARG A 254 -26.15 -27.88 18.84
C ARG A 254 -25.70 -27.29 17.50
N PHE A 255 -26.41 -26.28 17.00
CA PHE A 255 -26.03 -25.58 15.76
C PHE A 255 -24.64 -24.94 15.84
N LEU A 256 -24.33 -24.20 16.92
CA LEU A 256 -23.03 -23.55 17.07
C LEU A 256 -21.87 -24.55 17.16
N ARG A 257 -22.06 -25.71 17.80
CA ARG A 257 -21.08 -26.80 17.78
C ARG A 257 -20.81 -27.32 16.36
N GLY A 258 -21.87 -27.55 15.58
CA GLY A 258 -21.74 -27.95 14.16
C GLY A 258 -21.06 -26.89 13.29
N VAL A 259 -21.33 -25.60 13.53
CA VAL A 259 -20.62 -24.52 12.83
C VAL A 259 -19.13 -24.48 13.24
N GLN A 260 -18.83 -24.68 14.53
CA GLN A 260 -17.46 -24.65 15.03
C GLN A 260 -16.60 -25.81 14.49
N SER A 261 -17.19 -26.98 14.21
CA SER A 261 -16.49 -28.12 13.60
C SER A 261 -16.06 -27.91 12.15
N LEU A 262 -16.44 -26.80 11.50
CA LEU A 262 -15.96 -26.43 10.16
C LEU A 262 -14.50 -25.93 10.15
N GLY A 263 -13.96 -25.57 11.33
CA GLY A 263 -12.53 -25.26 11.48
C GLY A 263 -11.66 -26.52 11.36
N ASP A 264 -10.40 -26.36 10.98
CA ASP A 264 -9.43 -27.45 10.80
C ASP A 264 -8.05 -27.09 11.37
N ASP A 265 -7.07 -28.00 11.25
CA ASP A 265 -5.70 -27.81 11.77
C ASP A 265 -4.99 -26.58 11.16
N GLN A 266 -5.41 -26.12 9.97
CA GLN A 266 -4.83 -24.96 9.29
C GLN A 266 -5.56 -23.67 9.66
N ILE A 267 -6.88 -23.73 9.88
CA ILE A 267 -7.72 -22.58 10.21
C ILE A 267 -8.52 -22.86 11.48
N SER A 268 -8.07 -22.29 12.58
CA SER A 268 -8.76 -22.36 13.87
C SER A 268 -10.01 -21.50 13.84
N LEU A 269 -11.17 -22.09 14.10
CA LEU A 269 -12.44 -21.39 14.26
C LEU A 269 -12.90 -21.39 15.72
N VAL A 270 -13.12 -20.20 16.28
CA VAL A 270 -13.60 -20.00 17.65
C VAL A 270 -14.88 -19.18 17.62
N ILE A 271 -15.89 -19.60 18.39
CA ILE A 271 -17.14 -18.86 18.57
C ILE A 271 -17.23 -18.39 20.03
N GLU A 272 -17.32 -17.08 20.24
CA GLU A 272 -17.53 -16.45 21.54
C GLU A 272 -18.98 -15.96 21.67
N CYS A 273 -19.69 -16.47 22.68
CA CYS A 273 -21.07 -16.09 23.01
C CYS A 273 -21.13 -15.02 24.12
N ALA A 274 -22.33 -14.54 24.42
CA ALA A 274 -22.64 -13.45 25.36
C ALA A 274 -21.93 -13.58 26.72
N GLU A 275 -21.79 -14.80 27.27
CA GLU A 275 -21.12 -15.03 28.56
C GLU A 275 -19.68 -14.52 28.53
N THR A 276 -18.98 -14.78 27.43
CA THR A 276 -17.58 -14.44 27.22
C THR A 276 -17.43 -13.01 26.69
N THR A 277 -18.32 -12.61 25.80
CA THR A 277 -18.26 -11.29 25.14
C THR A 277 -18.66 -10.15 26.07
N HIS A 278 -19.47 -10.39 27.11
CA HIS A 278 -19.87 -9.39 28.10
C HIS A 278 -18.87 -9.20 29.24
N HIS A 279 -17.82 -10.03 29.34
CA HIS A 279 -16.72 -9.73 30.25
C HIS A 279 -16.17 -8.33 30.00
N ALA A 280 -15.91 -7.59 31.08
CA ALA A 280 -15.44 -6.22 30.97
C ALA A 280 -14.16 -6.16 30.14
N PRO A 281 -14.08 -5.28 29.11
CA PRO A 281 -12.84 -5.05 28.40
C PRO A 281 -11.79 -4.44 29.34
N PRO A 282 -10.50 -4.50 28.99
CA PRO A 282 -9.48 -3.74 29.71
C PRO A 282 -9.81 -2.24 29.73
N THR A 283 -9.18 -1.49 30.64
CA THR A 283 -9.33 -0.02 30.66
C THR A 283 -8.97 0.55 29.29
N LEU A 284 -9.62 1.64 28.89
CA LEU A 284 -9.44 2.21 27.54
C LEU A 284 -7.97 2.48 27.21
N GLU A 285 -7.20 3.01 28.17
CA GLU A 285 -5.76 3.25 28.02
C GLU A 285 -5.01 1.95 27.71
N THR A 286 -5.29 0.89 28.47
CA THR A 286 -4.68 -0.43 28.26
C THR A 286 -5.12 -1.05 26.93
N ALA A 287 -6.39 -0.91 26.57
CA ALA A 287 -6.92 -1.37 25.29
C ALA A 287 -6.21 -0.68 24.13
N ILE A 288 -6.06 0.64 24.18
CA ILE A 288 -5.33 1.41 23.15
C ILE A 288 -3.87 0.98 23.07
N THR A 289 -3.18 0.82 24.22
CA THR A 289 -1.80 0.32 24.23
C THR A 289 -1.69 -1.07 23.60
N ASN A 290 -2.57 -2.00 23.98
CA ASN A 290 -2.60 -3.36 23.45
C ASN A 290 -2.87 -3.39 21.94
N LEU A 291 -3.81 -2.57 21.47
CA LEU A 291 -4.16 -2.47 20.06
C LEU A 291 -3.01 -1.91 19.21
N LEU A 292 -2.20 -1.02 19.77
CA LEU A 292 -1.06 -0.40 19.09
C LEU A 292 0.28 -1.09 19.37
N ASP A 293 0.33 -2.05 20.29
CA ASP A 293 1.50 -2.88 20.54
C ASP A 293 1.68 -3.85 19.39
N LEU A 294 2.68 -3.62 18.55
CA LEU A 294 2.96 -4.41 17.35
C LEU A 294 4.01 -5.49 17.59
N GLY A 295 4.45 -5.69 18.84
CA GLY A 295 5.60 -6.54 19.13
C GLY A 295 6.92 -5.95 18.63
N SER A 296 8.02 -6.44 19.19
CA SER A 296 9.37 -6.03 18.76
C SER A 296 9.82 -6.86 17.55
N SER A 297 9.43 -6.48 16.34
CA SER A 297 10.02 -7.00 15.09
C SER A 297 11.40 -6.36 14.85
N ILE A 298 12.31 -6.50 15.84
CA ILE A 298 13.66 -5.90 15.81
C ILE A 298 14.71 -6.91 15.31
N ASN A 299 14.38 -8.20 15.27
CA ASN A 299 15.30 -9.22 14.79
C ASN A 299 14.80 -9.77 13.46
N PRO A 300 15.51 -9.52 12.33
CA PRO A 300 15.24 -10.27 11.11
C PRO A 300 15.37 -11.77 11.44
N PRO A 301 14.52 -12.64 10.85
CA PRO A 301 14.65 -14.07 11.06
C PRO A 301 16.08 -14.53 10.70
N PRO A 302 16.62 -15.55 11.40
CA PRO A 302 17.95 -16.05 11.11
C PRO A 302 18.06 -16.46 9.64
N LEU A 303 19.22 -16.22 9.03
CA LEU A 303 19.48 -16.60 7.65
C LEU A 303 19.31 -18.11 7.48
N THR A 304 18.70 -18.50 6.37
CA THR A 304 18.53 -19.92 6.05
C THR A 304 19.87 -20.56 5.69
N PRO A 305 20.09 -21.87 6.00
CA PRO A 305 21.34 -22.57 5.67
C PRO A 305 21.74 -22.50 4.18
N THR A 306 20.75 -22.37 3.31
CA THR A 306 20.92 -22.12 1.88
C THR A 306 20.49 -20.69 1.56
N LEU A 307 21.36 -19.93 0.89
CA LEU A 307 21.12 -18.56 0.46
C LEU A 307 20.91 -18.49 -1.05
N ASN A 308 19.87 -17.77 -1.46
CA ASN A 308 19.60 -17.48 -2.86
C ASN A 308 20.24 -16.13 -3.26
N ILE A 309 21.15 -16.16 -4.23
CA ILE A 309 21.98 -15.02 -4.62
C ILE A 309 21.36 -14.32 -5.82
N ASP A 310 20.95 -13.08 -5.61
CA ASP A 310 20.46 -12.19 -6.67
C ASP A 310 21.60 -11.68 -7.57
N THR A 311 21.27 -11.28 -8.80
CA THR A 311 22.23 -10.73 -9.77
C THR A 311 22.99 -9.52 -9.24
N SER A 312 22.37 -8.70 -8.39
CA SER A 312 23.06 -7.55 -7.80
C SER A 312 24.19 -7.95 -6.85
N ILE A 313 24.07 -9.09 -6.16
CA ILE A 313 25.13 -9.65 -5.33
C ILE A 313 26.25 -10.25 -6.18
N PHE A 314 25.92 -10.89 -7.31
CA PHE A 314 26.95 -11.27 -8.27
C PHE A 314 27.80 -10.07 -8.70
N VAL A 315 27.16 -8.95 -9.06
CA VAL A 315 27.89 -7.72 -9.44
C VAL A 315 28.79 -7.23 -8.30
N ALA A 316 28.30 -7.24 -7.05
CA ALA A 316 29.09 -6.84 -5.89
C ALA A 316 30.30 -7.77 -5.63
N LEU A 317 30.14 -9.09 -5.86
CA LEU A 317 31.21 -10.09 -5.74
C LEU A 317 32.20 -10.08 -6.91
N THR A 318 31.88 -9.42 -8.03
CA THR A 318 32.74 -9.43 -9.22
C THR A 318 33.41 -8.09 -9.48
N THR A 319 32.75 -6.98 -9.15
CA THR A 319 33.16 -5.63 -9.53
C THR A 319 34.54 -5.26 -9.01
N ASP A 320 35.33 -4.60 -9.84
CA ASP A 320 36.65 -4.13 -9.43
C ASP A 320 36.59 -3.07 -8.33
N ILE A 321 35.45 -2.40 -8.14
CA ILE A 321 35.27 -1.40 -7.07
C ILE A 321 35.52 -2.05 -5.70
N CYS A 322 35.03 -3.27 -5.49
CA CYS A 322 35.15 -3.99 -4.24
C CYS A 322 36.45 -4.81 -4.10
N HIS A 323 37.24 -4.93 -5.17
CA HIS A 323 38.41 -5.82 -5.22
C HIS A 323 39.72 -5.10 -5.54
N ASN A 324 39.80 -3.76 -5.47
CA ASN A 324 40.99 -3.03 -5.91
C ASN A 324 41.60 -2.10 -4.84
N HIS A 325 42.94 -2.14 -4.70
CA HIS A 325 43.75 -1.29 -3.81
C HIS A 325 44.50 -0.14 -4.50
N GLY A 326 44.41 -0.01 -5.83
CA GLY A 326 45.24 0.95 -6.57
C GLY A 326 44.72 2.38 -6.51
N SER A 327 45.38 3.26 -5.75
CA SER A 327 45.21 4.73 -5.77
C SER A 327 45.61 5.39 -7.12
N GLN A 328 45.77 4.61 -8.17
CA GLN A 328 46.18 5.02 -9.52
C GLN A 328 45.18 4.59 -10.61
N ARG A 329 44.13 3.83 -10.26
CA ARG A 329 43.10 3.46 -11.25
C ARG A 329 42.22 4.67 -11.52
N LYS A 330 42.06 4.98 -12.80
CA LYS A 330 41.09 5.97 -13.24
C LYS A 330 39.73 5.31 -13.43
N TRP A 331 38.70 6.01 -13.00
CA TRP A 331 37.32 5.55 -12.96
C TRP A 331 36.47 6.36 -13.91
N ARG A 332 35.32 5.77 -14.28
CA ARG A 332 34.31 6.48 -15.04
C ARG A 332 33.55 7.42 -14.09
N PRO A 333 33.21 8.65 -14.50
CA PRO A 333 32.47 9.58 -13.63
C PRO A 333 31.19 9.01 -13.02
N LYS A 334 30.49 8.13 -13.75
CA LYS A 334 29.21 7.51 -13.34
C LYS A 334 29.30 6.55 -12.15
N ILE A 335 30.49 6.04 -11.81
CA ILE A 335 30.70 5.09 -10.69
C ILE A 335 31.56 5.70 -9.58
N LEU A 336 31.89 7.00 -9.66
CA LEU A 336 32.69 7.65 -8.64
C LEU A 336 32.01 7.68 -7.27
N GLU A 337 30.69 7.74 -7.24
CA GLU A 337 29.91 7.67 -6.00
C GLU A 337 30.16 6.32 -5.28
N ASP A 338 30.05 5.21 -6.02
CA ASP A 338 30.35 3.87 -5.50
C ASP A 338 31.80 3.73 -5.02
N VAL A 339 32.75 4.28 -5.79
CA VAL A 339 34.19 4.26 -5.45
C VAL A 339 34.48 5.11 -4.21
N THR A 340 33.80 6.24 -4.07
CA THR A 340 33.93 7.13 -2.90
C THR A 340 33.33 6.49 -1.67
N ASP A 341 32.14 5.89 -1.80
CA ASP A 341 31.48 5.16 -0.71
C ASP A 341 32.36 4.00 -0.20
N GLU A 342 32.97 3.22 -1.09
CA GLU A 342 33.91 2.14 -0.73
C GLU A 342 35.15 2.68 0.00
N ALA A 343 35.68 3.83 -0.45
CA ALA A 343 36.85 4.46 0.17
C ALA A 343 36.54 5.01 1.58
N GLU A 344 35.35 5.58 1.78
CA GLU A 344 34.93 6.18 3.05
C GLU A 344 34.52 5.15 4.11
N HIS A 345 33.81 4.10 3.70
CA HIS A 345 33.24 3.10 4.62
C HIS A 345 34.11 1.84 4.76
N GLY A 346 35.21 1.78 4.01
CA GLY A 346 36.10 0.64 3.97
C GLY A 346 35.52 -0.55 3.19
N PRO A 347 36.22 -1.69 3.20
CA PRO A 347 35.94 -2.79 2.28
C PRO A 347 34.60 -3.44 2.57
N ARG A 348 33.62 -3.20 1.71
CA ARG A 348 32.25 -3.69 1.90
C ARG A 348 32.17 -5.21 1.80
N LEU A 349 33.00 -5.84 0.97
CA LEU A 349 33.08 -7.30 0.89
C LEU A 349 33.47 -7.94 2.22
N GLY A 350 34.60 -7.54 2.79
CA GLY A 350 35.08 -8.09 4.06
C GLY A 350 34.22 -7.72 5.26
N ASN A 351 33.71 -6.48 5.30
CA ASN A 351 33.00 -5.96 6.46
C ASN A 351 31.51 -6.31 6.48
N SER A 352 30.88 -6.56 5.32
CA SER A 352 29.44 -6.75 5.25
C SER A 352 28.99 -7.97 4.45
N LEU A 353 29.52 -8.24 3.25
CA LEU A 353 28.99 -9.32 2.41
C LEU A 353 29.52 -10.71 2.81
N TYR A 354 30.84 -10.88 2.96
CA TYR A 354 31.42 -12.17 3.35
C TYR A 354 30.92 -12.71 4.69
N PRO A 355 30.73 -11.89 5.74
CA PRO A 355 30.13 -12.36 6.99
C PRO A 355 28.72 -12.94 6.84
N ILE A 356 27.96 -12.48 5.84
CA ILE A 356 26.61 -12.98 5.53
C ILE A 356 26.68 -14.30 4.77
N LEU A 357 27.62 -14.43 3.81
CA LEU A 357 27.71 -15.59 2.92
C LEU A 357 28.47 -16.78 3.51
N GLN A 358 29.42 -16.55 4.41
CA GLN A 358 30.26 -17.60 4.98
C GLN A 358 29.42 -18.71 5.66
N GLY A 359 29.83 -19.96 5.48
CA GLY A 359 29.15 -21.12 6.09
C GLY A 359 27.80 -21.50 5.48
N HIS A 360 27.26 -20.74 4.52
CA HIS A 360 25.97 -21.03 3.88
C HIS A 360 26.16 -21.66 2.50
N THR A 361 25.25 -22.55 2.11
CA THR A 361 25.19 -23.05 0.72
C THR A 361 24.68 -21.94 -0.18
N LEU A 362 25.39 -21.62 -1.26
CA LEU A 362 25.03 -20.53 -2.17
C LEU A 362 24.38 -21.08 -3.44
N VAL A 363 23.17 -20.61 -3.75
CA VAL A 363 22.44 -20.96 -4.96
C VAL A 363 21.99 -19.70 -5.70
N CYS A 364 21.69 -19.80 -6.99
CA CYS A 364 21.04 -18.73 -7.75
C CYS A 364 20.16 -19.30 -8.87
N THR A 365 19.21 -18.51 -9.36
CA THR A 365 18.43 -18.89 -10.53
C THR A 365 19.26 -18.76 -11.81
N ARG A 366 18.89 -19.56 -12.83
CA ARG A 366 19.52 -19.49 -14.15
C ARG A 366 19.43 -18.09 -14.77
N GLU A 367 18.27 -17.45 -14.69
CA GLU A 367 18.07 -16.07 -15.16
C GLU A 367 19.02 -15.07 -14.47
N ALA A 368 19.25 -15.22 -13.16
CA ALA A 368 20.12 -14.33 -12.41
C ALA A 368 21.60 -14.45 -12.85
N ALA A 369 22.06 -15.68 -13.05
CA ALA A 369 23.40 -15.97 -13.57
C ALA A 369 23.55 -15.49 -15.03
N GLU A 370 22.59 -15.80 -15.90
CA GLU A 370 22.54 -15.38 -17.31
C GLU A 370 22.61 -13.86 -17.46
N THR A 371 21.81 -13.15 -16.65
CA THR A 371 21.77 -11.68 -16.65
C THR A 371 23.13 -11.11 -16.26
N CYS A 372 23.74 -11.61 -15.17
CA CYS A 372 25.05 -11.15 -14.73
C CYS A 372 26.14 -11.41 -15.79
N LEU A 373 26.20 -12.63 -16.33
CA LEU A 373 27.17 -13.02 -17.34
C LEU A 373 27.08 -12.16 -18.60
N ARG A 374 25.87 -11.85 -19.06
CA ARG A 374 25.67 -10.92 -20.19
C ARG A 374 26.20 -9.53 -19.89
N MET A 375 25.94 -9.00 -18.69
CA MET A 375 26.40 -7.67 -18.29
C MET A 375 27.93 -7.57 -18.22
N VAL A 376 28.57 -8.62 -17.70
CA VAL A 376 30.03 -8.71 -17.55
C VAL A 376 30.69 -8.96 -18.91
N TYR A 377 30.17 -9.85 -19.75
CA TYR A 377 30.80 -10.17 -21.04
C TYR A 377 30.98 -8.95 -21.97
N ASP A 378 29.97 -8.07 -22.05
CA ASP A 378 29.94 -7.02 -23.07
C ASP A 378 30.79 -5.79 -22.72
N ALA A 379 31.05 -5.56 -21.43
CA ALA A 379 31.58 -4.28 -21.00
C ALA A 379 32.49 -4.33 -19.77
N SER A 380 32.82 -5.49 -19.20
CA SER A 380 33.67 -5.57 -17.99
C SER A 380 35.15 -5.81 -18.25
N THR A 381 35.97 -5.63 -17.22
CA THR A 381 37.40 -5.97 -17.26
C THR A 381 37.60 -7.48 -17.29
N GLU A 382 38.77 -7.94 -17.74
CA GLU A 382 39.13 -9.36 -17.73
C GLU A 382 39.09 -9.95 -16.32
N ASP A 383 39.45 -9.15 -15.30
CA ASP A 383 39.40 -9.58 -13.90
C ASP A 383 37.96 -9.73 -13.39
N GLU A 384 37.05 -8.82 -13.75
CA GLU A 384 35.61 -8.93 -13.44
C GLU A 384 34.99 -10.17 -14.09
N VAL A 385 35.38 -10.50 -15.33
CA VAL A 385 34.97 -11.73 -16.02
C VAL A 385 35.51 -12.96 -15.30
N ALA A 386 36.81 -12.96 -14.96
CA ALA A 386 37.47 -14.06 -14.27
C ALA A 386 36.83 -14.36 -12.90
N ARG A 387 36.52 -13.33 -12.10
CA ARG A 387 35.82 -13.52 -10.80
C ARG A 387 34.48 -14.20 -11.00
N LEU A 388 33.69 -13.78 -11.99
CA LEU A 388 32.38 -14.39 -12.25
C LEU A 388 32.50 -15.86 -12.69
N GLU A 389 33.45 -16.17 -13.57
CA GLU A 389 33.74 -17.55 -13.98
C GLU A 389 34.10 -18.44 -12.78
N ILE A 390 34.95 -17.96 -11.88
CA ILE A 390 35.37 -18.69 -10.67
C ILE A 390 34.18 -18.88 -9.71
N LEU A 391 33.38 -17.83 -9.48
CA LEU A 391 32.19 -17.90 -8.63
C LEU A 391 31.17 -18.93 -9.14
N LEU A 392 31.09 -19.14 -10.45
CA LEU A 392 30.23 -20.12 -11.10
C LEU A 392 30.93 -21.48 -11.35
N GLY A 393 32.13 -21.67 -10.82
CA GLY A 393 32.80 -22.99 -10.74
C GLY A 393 33.68 -23.35 -11.92
N GLN A 394 34.04 -22.39 -12.77
CA GLN A 394 34.95 -22.62 -13.88
C GLN A 394 36.39 -22.64 -13.38
N GLU A 395 37.10 -23.75 -13.61
CA GLU A 395 38.53 -23.86 -13.32
C GLU A 395 39.40 -23.33 -14.47
N THR A 396 38.85 -23.37 -15.68
CA THR A 396 39.50 -22.85 -16.89
C THR A 396 38.81 -21.55 -17.27
N LEU A 397 39.56 -20.45 -17.16
CA LEU A 397 39.07 -19.11 -17.48
C LEU A 397 39.06 -18.87 -18.99
N ARG A 398 38.21 -17.94 -19.42
CA ARG A 398 38.05 -17.55 -20.82
C ARG A 398 39.37 -17.10 -21.46
N GLY A 399 39.56 -17.51 -22.71
CA GLY A 399 40.57 -16.96 -23.61
C GLY A 399 40.04 -15.81 -24.46
N LYS A 400 40.93 -14.98 -25.03
CA LYS A 400 40.59 -13.85 -25.91
C LYS A 400 39.80 -14.23 -27.19
N GLN A 401 39.71 -15.52 -27.51
CA GLN A 401 39.08 -16.05 -28.73
C GLN A 401 37.73 -16.75 -28.49
N ASP A 402 37.27 -16.86 -27.24
CA ASP A 402 35.96 -17.48 -26.96
C ASP A 402 34.85 -16.59 -27.54
N ASP A 403 33.98 -17.17 -28.38
CA ASP A 403 32.76 -16.50 -28.81
C ASP A 403 31.75 -16.42 -27.66
N LYS A 404 30.91 -15.39 -27.69
CA LYS A 404 29.98 -15.06 -26.60
C LYS A 404 29.03 -16.20 -26.25
N MET A 405 28.51 -16.90 -27.25
CA MET A 405 27.49 -17.93 -27.05
C MET A 405 28.11 -19.18 -26.43
N SER A 406 29.27 -19.61 -26.94
CA SER A 406 30.01 -20.74 -26.37
C SER A 406 30.49 -20.45 -24.94
N PHE A 407 30.96 -19.23 -24.68
CA PHE A 407 31.30 -18.77 -23.33
C PHE A 407 30.11 -18.89 -22.37
N LEU A 408 28.97 -18.28 -22.71
CA LEU A 408 27.78 -18.31 -21.88
C LEU A 408 27.32 -19.76 -21.62
N ALA A 409 27.23 -20.57 -22.68
CA ALA A 409 26.81 -21.97 -22.58
C ALA A 409 27.73 -22.79 -21.67
N ARG A 410 29.05 -22.59 -21.77
CA ARG A 410 30.05 -23.27 -20.92
C ARG A 410 29.89 -22.89 -19.45
N VAL A 411 29.80 -21.60 -19.14
CA VAL A 411 29.75 -21.12 -17.75
C VAL A 411 28.44 -21.56 -17.06
N LEU A 412 27.32 -21.48 -17.79
CA LEU A 412 25.98 -21.79 -17.27
C LEU A 412 25.69 -23.29 -17.08
N LYS A 413 26.55 -24.17 -17.57
CA LYS A 413 26.40 -25.63 -17.47
C LYS A 413 26.89 -26.19 -16.13
N GLN A 414 27.86 -25.51 -15.49
CA GLN A 414 28.48 -25.92 -14.23
C GLN A 414 28.93 -27.40 -14.21
N ASP A 415 29.66 -27.82 -15.24
CA ASP A 415 30.11 -29.22 -15.37
C ASP A 415 30.88 -29.70 -14.11
N GLY A 416 30.41 -30.81 -13.55
CA GLY A 416 30.98 -31.45 -12.37
C GLY A 416 30.56 -30.86 -11.02
N TRP A 417 29.48 -30.10 -10.96
CA TRP A 417 28.88 -29.59 -9.71
C TRP A 417 27.36 -29.87 -9.65
N PRO A 418 26.92 -31.14 -9.53
CA PRO A 418 25.51 -31.46 -9.40
C PRO A 418 24.90 -30.85 -8.13
N LEU A 419 23.66 -30.37 -8.23
CA LEU A 419 22.92 -29.75 -7.11
C LEU A 419 22.80 -30.67 -5.88
N SER A 420 22.77 -32.00 -6.10
CA SER A 420 22.64 -33.04 -5.08
C SER A 420 23.96 -33.54 -4.49
N GLU A 421 25.11 -32.99 -4.90
CA GLU A 421 26.40 -33.48 -4.42
C GLU A 421 26.59 -33.20 -2.93
N LYS A 422 26.87 -34.26 -2.16
CA LYS A 422 27.23 -34.22 -0.74
C LYS A 422 28.70 -33.87 -0.60
N ASP A 423 29.07 -33.20 0.50
CA ASP A 423 30.45 -32.83 0.82
C ASP A 423 31.37 -34.06 0.80
N SER A 424 32.07 -34.24 -0.32
CA SER A 424 33.09 -35.26 -0.51
C SER A 424 34.48 -34.63 -0.41
N PRO A 425 35.53 -35.42 -0.11
CA PRO A 425 36.90 -34.91 -0.14
C PRO A 425 37.29 -34.29 -1.49
N ALA A 426 36.73 -34.80 -2.60
CA ALA A 426 37.02 -34.30 -3.95
C ALA A 426 36.36 -32.94 -4.23
N THR A 427 35.09 -32.77 -3.83
CA THR A 427 34.36 -31.50 -3.97
C THR A 427 34.94 -30.43 -3.06
N GLU A 428 35.37 -30.80 -1.85
CA GLU A 428 36.04 -29.89 -0.92
C GLU A 428 37.39 -29.41 -1.46
N GLU A 429 38.18 -30.29 -2.07
CA GLU A 429 39.44 -29.91 -2.73
C GLU A 429 39.18 -28.96 -3.91
N ARG A 430 38.12 -29.23 -4.70
CA ARG A 430 37.72 -28.37 -5.82
C ARG A 430 37.26 -26.98 -5.33
N ARG A 431 36.48 -26.91 -4.25
CA ARG A 431 36.07 -25.66 -3.59
C ARG A 431 37.28 -24.86 -3.12
N LYS A 432 38.25 -25.51 -2.46
CA LYS A 432 39.51 -24.86 -2.04
C LYS A 432 40.29 -24.29 -3.21
N LYS A 433 40.34 -24.99 -4.34
CA LYS A 433 40.96 -24.48 -5.57
C LYS A 433 40.25 -23.23 -6.11
N LEU A 434 38.92 -23.22 -6.12
CA LEU A 434 38.14 -22.04 -6.53
C LEU A 434 38.39 -20.84 -5.60
N ILE A 435 38.42 -21.05 -4.28
CA ILE A 435 38.77 -20.01 -3.30
C ILE A 435 40.18 -19.46 -3.57
N ALA A 436 41.17 -20.35 -3.72
CA ALA A 436 42.54 -19.95 -4.00
C ALA A 436 42.70 -19.24 -5.36
N GLN A 437 41.84 -19.55 -6.34
CA GLN A 437 41.78 -18.81 -7.59
C GLN A 437 41.15 -17.43 -7.39
N LEU A 438 40.00 -17.34 -6.71
CA LEU A 438 39.31 -16.08 -6.44
C LEU A 438 40.20 -15.11 -5.65
N GLU A 439 40.96 -15.63 -4.69
CA GLU A 439 41.90 -14.83 -3.88
C GLU A 439 42.98 -14.16 -4.72
N LYS A 440 43.41 -14.75 -5.85
CA LYS A 440 44.36 -14.10 -6.78
C LYS A 440 43.80 -12.85 -7.45
N TYR A 441 42.48 -12.78 -7.58
CA TYR A 441 41.76 -11.65 -8.18
C TYR A 441 41.15 -10.73 -7.12
N SER A 442 41.36 -11.00 -5.82
CA SER A 442 40.82 -10.20 -4.74
C SER A 442 41.94 -9.51 -3.97
N CYS A 443 41.70 -8.26 -3.60
CA CYS A 443 42.61 -7.52 -2.73
C CYS A 443 42.29 -7.71 -1.23
N HIS A 444 41.26 -8.51 -0.93
CA HIS A 444 40.78 -8.87 0.39
C HIS A 444 40.88 -10.38 0.61
N PRO A 445 41.14 -10.83 1.86
CA PRO A 445 41.10 -12.26 2.18
C PRO A 445 39.72 -12.83 1.87
N VAL A 446 39.69 -13.94 1.15
CA VAL A 446 38.45 -14.67 0.85
C VAL A 446 38.20 -15.68 1.99
N PRO A 447 36.99 -15.73 2.58
CA PRO A 447 36.70 -16.68 3.65
C PRO A 447 36.94 -18.13 3.23
N ALA A 448 37.62 -18.89 4.08
CA ALA A 448 37.98 -20.28 3.80
C ALA A 448 36.77 -21.22 3.78
N ASP A 449 35.65 -20.84 4.36
CA ASP A 449 34.38 -21.55 4.46
C ASP A 449 33.29 -21.01 3.50
N LEU A 450 33.66 -20.10 2.58
CA LEU A 450 32.77 -19.68 1.49
C LEU A 450 32.43 -20.87 0.59
N GLN A 451 31.14 -21.15 0.41
CA GLN A 451 30.69 -22.32 -0.35
C GLN A 451 30.65 -22.00 -1.85
N LEU A 452 31.79 -22.19 -2.53
CA LEU A 452 31.90 -22.11 -3.98
C LEU A 452 31.81 -23.50 -4.64
N PRO A 453 31.20 -23.59 -5.84
CA PRO A 453 30.61 -22.49 -6.62
C PRO A 453 29.22 -22.10 -6.12
N ILE A 454 28.76 -20.92 -6.53
CA ILE A 454 27.34 -20.55 -6.43
C ILE A 454 26.58 -21.44 -7.42
N ARG A 455 25.71 -22.33 -6.92
CA ARG A 455 25.05 -23.36 -7.73
C ARG A 455 23.84 -22.79 -8.47
N ILE A 456 23.79 -22.97 -9.78
CA ILE A 456 22.65 -22.59 -10.61
C ILE A 456 21.56 -23.64 -10.44
N VAL A 457 20.43 -23.25 -9.87
CA VAL A 457 19.25 -24.12 -9.69
C VAL A 457 18.42 -24.22 -10.98
N GLU A 458 17.32 -24.96 -10.91
CA GLU A 458 16.33 -25.09 -11.98
C GLU A 458 15.94 -23.72 -12.57
N ASP A 459 15.62 -23.71 -13.86
CA ASP A 459 15.25 -22.50 -14.57
C ASP A 459 13.90 -21.96 -14.06
N PHE A 460 13.96 -21.01 -13.13
CA PHE A 460 12.79 -20.35 -12.58
C PHE A 460 12.63 -18.97 -13.25
N ARG A 461 11.62 -18.80 -14.10
CA ARG A 461 11.33 -17.55 -14.82
C ARG A 461 9.92 -17.07 -14.50
N ARG A 462 9.61 -15.83 -14.92
CA ARG A 462 8.30 -15.21 -14.74
C ARG A 462 7.12 -16.11 -15.14
N PRO A 463 7.13 -16.83 -16.29
CA PRO A 463 6.01 -17.72 -16.65
C PRO A 463 5.73 -18.82 -15.63
N HIS A 464 6.75 -19.29 -14.90
CA HIS A 464 6.59 -20.34 -13.90
C HIS A 464 5.86 -19.87 -12.63
N VAL A 465 5.75 -18.55 -12.41
CA VAL A 465 5.07 -18.02 -11.21
C VAL A 465 3.61 -18.46 -11.15
N HIS A 466 2.90 -18.46 -12.28
CA HIS A 466 1.51 -18.88 -12.32
C HIS A 466 1.34 -20.36 -12.00
N ASP A 467 2.20 -21.22 -12.56
CA ASP A 467 2.17 -22.66 -12.30
C ASP A 467 2.47 -22.98 -10.83
N GLU A 468 3.39 -22.25 -10.21
CA GLU A 468 3.78 -22.46 -8.82
C GLU A 468 2.73 -21.94 -7.84
N VAL A 469 1.99 -20.89 -8.22
CA VAL A 469 0.78 -20.48 -7.49
C VAL A 469 -0.31 -21.55 -7.61
N ALA A 470 -0.51 -22.14 -8.80
CA ALA A 470 -1.48 -23.22 -8.99
C ALA A 470 -1.11 -24.49 -8.21
N LYS A 471 0.18 -24.78 -8.05
CA LYS A 471 0.71 -25.88 -7.22
C LYS A 471 0.66 -25.60 -5.71
N GLY A 472 0.39 -24.35 -5.31
CA GLY A 472 0.38 -23.92 -3.91
C GLY A 472 1.77 -23.72 -3.28
N THR A 473 2.85 -23.81 -4.06
CA THR A 473 4.23 -23.54 -3.58
C THR A 473 4.53 -22.04 -3.52
N LEU A 474 3.81 -21.23 -4.29
CA LEU A 474 3.76 -19.78 -4.14
C LEU A 474 2.36 -19.32 -3.71
N PRO A 475 2.26 -18.25 -2.92
CA PRO A 475 0.97 -17.71 -2.55
C PRO A 475 0.31 -16.94 -3.70
N LYS A 476 -1.05 -16.89 -3.75
CA LYS A 476 -1.80 -16.11 -4.75
C LYS A 476 -1.36 -14.64 -4.84
N VAL A 477 -0.91 -14.05 -3.73
CA VAL A 477 -0.39 -12.67 -3.69
C VAL A 477 0.84 -12.47 -4.60
N ALA A 478 1.59 -13.53 -4.90
CA ALA A 478 2.73 -13.47 -5.82
C ALA A 478 2.30 -12.99 -7.22
N LEU A 479 1.07 -13.32 -7.68
CA LEU A 479 0.54 -12.88 -8.97
C LEU A 479 0.32 -11.37 -9.07
N ALA A 480 0.05 -10.71 -7.93
CA ALA A 480 -0.09 -9.26 -7.89
C ALA A 480 1.27 -8.55 -7.76
N VAL A 481 2.26 -9.25 -7.22
CA VAL A 481 3.61 -8.72 -6.97
C VAL A 481 4.51 -8.84 -8.20
N GLU A 482 4.48 -10.00 -8.84
CA GLU A 482 5.32 -10.35 -9.99
C GLU A 482 5.34 -9.27 -11.09
N PRO A 483 4.21 -8.64 -11.50
CA PRO A 483 4.21 -7.60 -12.53
C PRO A 483 4.99 -6.34 -12.16
N THR A 484 5.27 -6.13 -10.87
CA THR A 484 5.99 -4.94 -10.37
C THR A 484 7.51 -5.11 -10.34
N LEU A 485 7.99 -6.34 -10.59
CA LEU A 485 9.39 -6.73 -10.60
C LEU A 485 9.89 -6.83 -12.06
N ASN A 486 11.17 -6.55 -12.29
CA ASN A 486 11.82 -6.89 -13.57
C ASN A 486 12.07 -8.40 -13.66
N GLU A 487 12.46 -8.93 -14.83
CA GLU A 487 12.69 -10.38 -15.04
C GLU A 487 13.63 -11.00 -14.00
N THR A 488 14.77 -10.36 -13.77
CA THR A 488 15.80 -10.84 -12.85
C THR A 488 15.31 -10.89 -11.40
N ASN A 489 14.73 -9.79 -10.90
CA ASN A 489 14.19 -9.75 -9.54
C ASN A 489 13.01 -10.71 -9.39
N CYS A 490 12.16 -10.83 -10.42
CA CYS A 490 11.04 -11.77 -10.40
C CYS A 490 11.56 -13.19 -10.24
N SER A 491 12.55 -13.58 -11.04
CA SER A 491 13.18 -14.89 -10.95
C SER A 491 13.77 -15.15 -9.55
N SER A 492 14.67 -14.29 -9.09
CA SER A 492 15.36 -14.45 -7.80
C SER A 492 14.36 -14.44 -6.63
N PHE A 493 13.49 -13.43 -6.55
CA PHE A 493 12.65 -13.22 -5.36
C PHE A 493 11.54 -14.25 -5.26
N MET A 494 10.90 -14.61 -6.37
CA MET A 494 9.85 -15.63 -6.37
C MET A 494 10.43 -17.02 -6.13
N PHE A 495 11.63 -17.32 -6.64
CA PHE A 495 12.31 -18.57 -6.31
C PHE A 495 12.64 -18.68 -4.82
N GLY A 496 13.20 -17.61 -4.22
CA GLY A 496 13.46 -17.55 -2.78
C GLY A 496 12.18 -17.70 -1.97
N TRP A 497 11.09 -17.07 -2.40
CA TRP A 497 9.79 -17.19 -1.75
C TRP A 497 9.22 -18.62 -1.84
N LYS A 498 9.27 -19.23 -3.03
CA LYS A 498 8.83 -20.61 -3.28
C LYS A 498 9.55 -21.62 -2.39
N THR A 499 10.85 -21.42 -2.17
CA THR A 499 11.72 -22.38 -1.47
C THR A 499 11.89 -22.08 0.01
N GLY A 500 11.49 -20.89 0.46
CA GLY A 500 11.80 -20.37 1.78
C GLY A 500 13.27 -19.97 1.96
N TYR A 501 14.09 -19.96 0.90
CA TYR A 501 15.50 -19.57 1.00
C TYR A 501 15.66 -18.06 1.08
N THR A 502 16.50 -17.63 2.02
CA THR A 502 16.85 -16.23 2.20
C THR A 502 17.56 -15.72 0.94
N THR A 503 16.91 -14.80 0.24
CA THR A 503 17.44 -14.14 -0.93
C THR A 503 18.27 -12.93 -0.52
N ILE A 504 19.53 -12.89 -0.91
CA ILE A 504 20.43 -11.76 -0.65
C ILE A 504 20.42 -10.86 -1.89
N THR A 505 20.20 -9.56 -1.71
CA THR A 505 20.13 -8.58 -2.80
C THR A 505 20.66 -7.21 -2.37
N CYS A 506 21.15 -6.40 -3.30
CA CYS A 506 21.39 -4.96 -3.09
C CYS A 506 20.17 -4.11 -3.52
N ASN A 507 19.12 -4.71 -4.10
CA ASN A 507 17.99 -3.98 -4.66
C ASN A 507 16.94 -3.58 -3.61
N ARG A 508 17.31 -2.65 -2.71
CA ARG A 508 16.44 -2.13 -1.64
C ARG A 508 15.11 -1.59 -2.15
N HIS A 509 15.09 -0.96 -3.31
CA HIS A 509 13.86 -0.41 -3.87
C HIS A 509 12.87 -1.52 -4.24
N ALA A 510 13.34 -2.61 -4.86
CA ALA A 510 12.49 -3.75 -5.16
C ALA A 510 11.99 -4.44 -3.88
N VAL A 511 12.85 -4.60 -2.87
CA VAL A 511 12.46 -5.20 -1.57
C VAL A 511 11.46 -4.33 -0.82
N ARG A 512 11.65 -3.01 -0.78
CA ARG A 512 10.68 -2.08 -0.18
C ARG A 512 9.35 -2.07 -0.95
N ARG A 513 9.40 -2.11 -2.27
CA ARG A 513 8.19 -2.18 -3.12
C ARG A 513 7.43 -3.48 -2.86
N LEU A 514 8.14 -4.60 -2.86
CA LEU A 514 7.62 -5.92 -2.51
C LEU A 514 6.99 -5.91 -1.12
N GLY A 515 7.73 -5.48 -0.10
CA GLY A 515 7.24 -5.41 1.27
C GLY A 515 6.02 -4.50 1.42
N ASN A 516 5.99 -3.35 0.75
CA ASN A 516 4.82 -2.46 0.76
C ASN A 516 3.61 -3.08 0.06
N LEU A 517 3.83 -3.79 -1.05
CA LEU A 517 2.76 -4.43 -1.80
C LEU A 517 2.21 -5.65 -1.05
N ILE A 518 3.08 -6.45 -0.44
CA ILE A 518 2.70 -7.51 0.49
C ILE A 518 1.92 -6.92 1.66
N LYS A 519 2.39 -5.86 2.32
CA LYS A 519 1.66 -5.18 3.41
C LYS A 519 0.31 -4.59 2.98
N LYS A 520 0.13 -4.26 1.69
CA LYS A 520 -1.14 -3.79 1.14
C LYS A 520 -2.09 -4.94 0.81
N LEU A 521 -1.54 -6.06 0.32
CA LEU A 521 -2.30 -7.21 -0.15
C LEU A 521 -2.50 -8.28 0.93
N ARG A 522 -1.68 -8.25 1.99
CA ARG A 522 -1.77 -9.07 3.19
C ARG A 522 -2.03 -8.16 4.38
N TRP A 523 -2.80 -8.67 5.31
CA TRP A 523 -3.31 -7.89 6.44
C TRP A 523 -2.48 -8.03 7.70
N SER A 524 -1.28 -8.62 7.56
CA SER A 524 -0.28 -8.74 8.61
C SER A 524 0.93 -7.86 8.33
N ARG A 525 1.39 -7.14 9.36
CA ARG A 525 2.63 -6.32 9.31
C ARG A 525 3.89 -7.18 9.43
N ASP A 526 3.75 -8.34 10.06
CA ASP A 526 4.75 -9.40 10.22
C ASP A 526 4.59 -10.51 9.17
N ALA A 527 3.73 -10.29 8.16
CA ALA A 527 3.56 -11.21 7.06
C ALA A 527 4.94 -11.50 6.47
N GLU A 528 5.46 -12.72 6.68
CA GLU A 528 6.60 -13.40 6.06
C GLU A 528 6.67 -12.97 4.59
N SER A 529 7.24 -11.80 4.42
CA SER A 529 7.81 -11.33 3.19
C SER A 529 8.76 -12.42 2.77
N ALA A 530 8.78 -12.74 1.48
CA ALA A 530 9.83 -13.58 0.90
C ALA A 530 11.15 -13.30 1.66
N PRO A 531 11.78 -14.32 2.26
CA PRO A 531 12.90 -14.09 3.16
C PRO A 531 14.00 -13.41 2.33
N ILE A 532 14.11 -12.10 2.45
CA ILE A 532 14.98 -11.29 1.60
C ILE A 532 15.77 -10.36 2.50
N LEU A 533 17.10 -10.48 2.43
CA LEU A 533 18.01 -9.55 3.05
C LEU A 533 18.50 -8.55 1.98
N ALA A 534 18.10 -7.29 2.15
CA ALA A 534 18.57 -6.21 1.29
C ALA A 534 19.77 -5.49 1.92
N LEU A 535 20.93 -5.58 1.29
CA LEU A 535 22.13 -4.89 1.78
C LEU A 535 21.97 -3.37 1.72
N ASP A 536 22.54 -2.74 2.74
CA ASP A 536 23.24 -1.46 2.75
C ASP A 536 23.31 -0.57 1.51
N TRP A 537 23.92 -1.19 0.51
CA TRP A 537 24.73 -0.58 -0.53
C TRP A 537 24.60 -1.43 -1.79
N ALA A 538 24.92 -0.83 -2.93
CA ALA A 538 24.98 -1.50 -4.23
C ALA A 538 26.26 -1.06 -4.95
N ARG A 539 26.64 -1.78 -6.01
CA ARG A 539 27.77 -1.42 -6.87
C ARG A 539 27.42 -1.60 -8.33
N GLY A 540 27.90 -0.68 -9.16
CA GLY A 540 28.05 -0.89 -10.58
C GLY A 540 29.26 -1.77 -10.92
N LEU A 541 29.25 -2.35 -12.12
CA LEU A 541 30.47 -2.87 -12.74
C LEU A 541 31.37 -1.70 -13.11
N ALA A 542 32.68 -1.84 -12.91
CA ALA A 542 33.64 -0.78 -13.23
C ALA A 542 33.62 -0.44 -14.73
N LYS A 543 33.39 -1.48 -15.55
CA LYS A 543 33.32 -1.46 -17.01
C LYS A 543 34.55 -0.90 -17.72
N ILE A 544 34.78 -1.31 -18.97
CA ILE A 544 35.77 -0.71 -19.86
C ILE A 544 35.23 0.65 -20.35
N PRO A 545 36.05 1.72 -20.38
CA PRO A 545 35.65 3.01 -20.95
C PRO A 545 35.28 2.89 -22.44
N PHE A 546 34.29 3.67 -22.87
CA PHE A 546 34.02 3.81 -24.30
C PHE A 546 35.15 4.61 -24.99
N PRO A 547 35.39 4.38 -26.30
CA PRO A 547 36.31 5.23 -27.06
C PRO A 547 35.94 6.72 -26.93
N GLY A 548 36.86 7.54 -26.42
CA GLY A 548 36.64 8.98 -26.18
C GLY A 548 36.08 9.35 -24.80
N GLU A 549 35.75 8.38 -23.94
CA GLU A 549 35.30 8.64 -22.57
C GLU A 549 36.49 9.01 -21.66
N VAL A 550 36.39 10.16 -20.98
CA VAL A 550 37.45 10.64 -20.08
C VAL A 550 37.35 9.91 -18.74
N LEU A 551 38.41 9.22 -18.36
CA LEU A 551 38.57 8.64 -17.03
C LEU A 551 39.16 9.65 -16.05
N VAL A 552 38.70 9.63 -14.82
CA VAL A 552 39.12 10.54 -13.73
C VAL A 552 39.71 9.77 -12.55
N ASP A 553 40.54 10.42 -11.75
CA ASP A 553 41.12 9.79 -10.57
C ASP A 553 40.06 9.57 -9.48
N GLY A 554 40.23 8.50 -8.69
CA GLY A 554 39.41 8.27 -7.50
C GLY A 554 39.79 9.21 -6.35
N PRO A 555 38.93 9.36 -5.32
CA PRO A 555 39.22 10.21 -4.17
C PRO A 555 40.51 9.75 -3.45
N ALA A 556 41.35 10.72 -3.06
CA ALA A 556 42.60 10.44 -2.33
C ALA A 556 42.27 9.90 -0.92
N LYS A 557 42.89 8.77 -0.51
CA LYS A 557 42.68 8.16 0.82
C LYS A 557 42.88 9.20 1.92
N SER A 558 41.81 9.57 2.62
CA SER A 558 41.87 10.46 3.79
C SER A 558 42.47 9.70 4.97
N ALA A 559 43.72 10.03 5.33
CA ALA A 559 44.45 9.39 6.41
C ALA A 559 44.01 9.88 7.80
N HIS A 560 42.76 9.68 8.23
CA HIS A 560 42.34 9.99 9.61
C HIS A 560 41.60 8.80 10.25
N ARG A 561 42.20 8.22 11.30
CA ARG A 561 41.55 7.30 12.25
C ARG A 561 40.44 8.06 12.98
N VAL A 562 39.18 7.68 12.78
CA VAL A 562 38.05 8.18 13.56
C VAL A 562 37.75 7.20 14.71
N ARG A 563 37.75 7.72 15.94
CA ARG A 563 37.24 7.04 17.13
C ARG A 563 35.73 6.82 16.97
N LEU A 564 35.29 5.60 17.24
CA LEU A 564 33.89 5.18 17.32
C LEU A 564 33.09 6.19 18.16
N CYS A 565 32.12 6.85 17.53
CA CYS A 565 31.07 7.59 18.20
C CYS A 565 29.75 7.15 17.55
N PHE A 566 28.98 6.33 18.26
CA PHE A 566 27.61 5.98 17.90
C PHE A 566 26.73 7.22 18.11
N ILE A 567 26.61 8.02 17.05
CA ILE A 567 25.51 8.96 16.87
C ILE A 567 25.07 8.77 15.42
N THR A 568 23.83 8.31 15.25
CA THR A 568 23.10 8.25 13.98
C THR A 568 23.23 9.58 13.25
N ARG A 569 24.10 9.61 12.23
CA ARG A 569 24.29 10.71 11.31
C ARG A 569 23.82 10.27 9.93
N THR A 570 22.65 10.75 9.52
CA THR A 570 22.43 11.14 8.13
C THR A 570 23.23 12.45 7.95
N CYS A 571 24.24 12.41 7.07
CA CYS A 571 25.34 13.37 6.99
C CYS A 571 24.96 14.85 6.84
N PHE A 572 25.83 15.71 7.37
CA PHE A 572 25.67 17.16 7.57
C PHE A 572 27.05 17.83 7.33
N ILE A 573 27.07 19.10 6.85
CA ILE A 573 28.02 20.22 7.16
C ILE A 573 29.36 20.29 6.36
N THR A 574 29.89 21.41 5.84
CA THR A 574 29.58 22.87 5.70
C THR A 574 30.73 23.54 4.92
N GLN A 575 30.52 24.73 4.34
CA GLN A 575 31.46 25.84 4.61
C GLN A 575 30.72 27.20 4.59
N THR A 576 30.57 27.79 5.78
CA THR A 576 30.08 29.16 5.98
C THR A 576 31.27 30.04 6.32
N CYS A 577 31.42 31.18 5.64
CA CYS A 577 32.32 32.25 6.02
C CYS A 577 31.53 33.56 6.18
N PHE A 578 31.87 34.28 7.25
CA PHE A 578 31.27 35.51 7.79
C PHE A 578 31.17 36.69 6.79
N ILE A 579 30.17 37.58 6.96
CA ILE A 579 30.31 38.93 7.55
C ILE A 579 28.93 39.66 7.52
N THR A 580 28.76 40.50 8.53
CA THR A 580 27.65 41.32 9.01
C THR A 580 27.02 42.36 8.06
N GLN A 581 25.81 42.80 8.46
CA GLN A 581 25.34 44.20 8.57
C GLN A 581 24.23 44.69 7.60
N THR A 582 23.02 44.77 8.16
CA THR A 582 22.02 45.86 8.15
C THR A 582 21.75 46.74 6.92
N CYS A 583 20.43 47.01 6.76
CA CYS A 583 19.75 48.19 6.18
C CYS A 583 19.20 48.12 4.74
N PHE A 584 17.86 48.18 4.68
CA PHE A 584 16.98 48.98 3.81
C PHE A 584 17.52 49.42 2.44
N ILE A 585 16.76 49.12 1.37
CA ILE A 585 16.03 50.08 0.52
C ILE A 585 15.26 49.33 -0.59
N ASN A 586 14.02 49.75 -0.80
CA ASN A 586 13.14 49.45 -1.94
C ASN A 586 13.84 49.60 -3.31
N MET A 587 13.68 48.62 -4.20
CA MET A 587 13.16 48.77 -5.58
C MET A 587 13.48 47.51 -6.43
N SER A 588 12.41 46.90 -6.94
CA SER A 588 12.29 46.32 -8.28
C SER A 588 13.47 45.49 -8.83
N ALA A 589 13.57 44.21 -8.42
CA ALA A 589 14.16 43.12 -9.21
C ALA A 589 13.64 41.78 -8.68
N VAL A 590 13.20 40.89 -9.58
CA VAL A 590 12.84 39.49 -9.26
C VAL A 590 14.12 38.77 -8.81
N PRO A 591 14.19 38.15 -7.62
CA PRO A 591 15.36 37.35 -7.25
C PRO A 591 15.30 35.99 -7.94
N SER A 592 16.27 35.73 -8.82
CA SER A 592 16.61 34.42 -9.34
C SER A 592 17.33 33.59 -8.27
N THR A 593 16.58 33.12 -7.29
CA THR A 593 17.04 32.17 -6.27
C THR A 593 16.01 31.07 -6.13
N LEU A 594 16.46 29.81 -5.93
CA LEU A 594 15.52 28.73 -5.64
C LEU A 594 14.74 29.04 -4.36
N PRO A 595 13.41 28.83 -4.35
CA PRO A 595 12.63 28.95 -3.13
C PRO A 595 13.12 27.88 -2.15
N ASN A 596 13.51 28.24 -0.94
CA ASN A 596 14.10 27.32 0.05
C ASN A 596 13.23 27.15 1.29
N THR A 597 12.39 28.13 1.61
CA THR A 597 11.40 28.02 2.69
C THR A 597 10.02 27.68 2.14
N ARG A 598 9.12 27.17 3.00
CA ARG A 598 7.74 26.84 2.61
C ARG A 598 7.00 28.07 2.05
N ASP A 599 7.16 29.22 2.69
CA ASP A 599 6.52 30.48 2.28
C ASP A 599 7.07 30.96 0.92
N GLU A 600 8.38 30.77 0.66
CA GLU A 600 8.99 31.06 -0.64
C GLU A 600 8.47 30.11 -1.74
N VAL A 601 8.25 28.83 -1.42
CA VAL A 601 7.67 27.86 -2.37
C VAL A 601 6.22 28.23 -2.68
N GLU A 602 5.45 28.65 -1.67
CA GLU A 602 4.08 29.12 -1.87
C GLU A 602 4.03 30.38 -2.74
N ALA A 603 4.87 31.38 -2.43
CA ALA A 603 4.97 32.60 -3.22
C ALA A 603 5.41 32.30 -4.66
N TRP A 604 6.36 31.38 -4.84
CA TRP A 604 6.79 30.92 -6.16
C TRP A 604 5.63 30.25 -6.92
N LEU A 605 4.86 29.36 -6.29
CA LEU A 605 3.70 28.72 -6.90
C LEU A 605 2.65 29.74 -7.32
N LEU A 606 2.28 30.67 -6.43
CA LEU A 606 1.30 31.72 -6.71
C LEU A 606 1.73 32.63 -7.88
N ASN A 607 3.02 32.96 -7.96
CA ASN A 607 3.55 33.76 -9.07
C ASN A 607 3.49 33.01 -10.40
N ASN A 608 3.85 31.73 -10.42
CA ASN A 608 3.76 30.92 -11.65
C ASN A 608 2.30 30.68 -12.06
N PHE A 609 1.42 30.43 -11.10
CA PHE A 609 -0.02 30.30 -11.33
C PHE A 609 -0.63 31.57 -11.89
N ALA A 610 -0.25 32.75 -11.39
CA ALA A 610 -0.73 34.01 -11.94
C ALA A 610 -0.37 34.17 -13.43
N ALA A 611 0.79 33.66 -13.86
CA ALA A 611 1.21 33.69 -15.25
C ALA A 611 0.48 32.67 -16.14
N PHE A 612 0.00 31.53 -15.61
CA PHE A 612 -0.90 30.63 -16.34
C PHE A 612 -2.35 31.14 -16.33
N ASP A 613 -2.81 31.70 -15.22
CA ASP A 613 -4.16 32.26 -15.03
C ASP A 613 -4.43 33.46 -15.96
N SER A 614 -3.38 34.15 -16.41
CA SER A 614 -3.49 35.28 -17.34
C SER A 614 -3.89 34.87 -18.76
N LEU A 615 -3.79 33.57 -19.10
CA LEU A 615 -3.98 33.04 -20.45
C LEU A 615 -3.04 33.67 -21.51
N ASP A 616 -1.89 34.19 -21.08
CA ASP A 616 -0.91 34.86 -21.95
C ASP A 616 0.37 34.01 -22.13
N ILE A 617 0.52 33.44 -23.32
CA ILE A 617 1.69 32.63 -23.69
C ILE A 617 3.01 33.42 -23.69
N THR A 618 2.96 34.76 -23.67
CA THR A 618 4.17 35.61 -23.62
C THR A 618 4.79 35.64 -22.22
N GLU A 619 4.07 35.18 -21.20
CA GLU A 619 4.57 35.07 -19.82
C GLU A 619 5.36 33.77 -19.59
N HIS A 620 5.20 32.75 -20.44
CA HIS A 620 5.85 31.44 -20.28
C HIS A 620 7.40 31.47 -20.19
N PRO A 621 8.14 32.35 -20.89
CA PRO A 621 9.60 32.49 -20.71
C PRO A 621 10.04 32.93 -19.31
N LYS A 622 9.13 33.48 -18.50
CA LYS A 622 9.37 33.81 -17.09
C LYS A 622 9.28 32.58 -16.19
N ILE A 623 8.54 31.56 -16.62
CA ILE A 623 8.21 30.34 -15.88
C ILE A 623 9.18 29.19 -16.24
N PHE A 624 9.46 29.01 -17.52
CA PHE A 624 10.22 27.89 -18.06
C PHE A 624 11.64 28.30 -18.49
N SER A 625 12.62 27.41 -18.30
CA SER A 625 13.95 27.55 -18.88
C SER A 625 13.92 27.35 -20.40
N LYS A 626 14.96 27.81 -21.11
CA LYS A 626 15.03 27.67 -22.58
C LYS A 626 14.90 26.21 -23.06
N ASP A 627 15.55 25.28 -22.35
CA ASP A 627 15.58 23.85 -22.65
C ASP A 627 14.57 23.02 -21.82
N ALA A 628 13.49 23.65 -21.35
CA ALA A 628 12.52 23.00 -20.47
C ALA A 628 11.83 21.79 -21.12
N GLN A 629 11.46 20.80 -20.31
CA GLN A 629 10.65 19.66 -20.74
C GLN A 629 9.27 19.70 -20.09
N LEU A 630 8.20 19.57 -20.87
CA LEU A 630 6.83 19.54 -20.35
C LEU A 630 6.13 18.24 -20.72
N GLN A 631 5.58 17.56 -19.73
CA GLN A 631 4.61 16.48 -19.94
C GLN A 631 3.26 16.91 -19.35
N PHE A 632 2.24 17.05 -20.20
CA PHE A 632 0.92 17.47 -19.77
C PHE A 632 -0.11 16.36 -19.98
N ALA A 633 -0.70 15.87 -18.89
CA ALA A 633 -1.53 14.66 -18.84
C ALA A 633 -0.79 13.46 -19.46
N ASN A 634 -1.46 12.68 -20.30
CA ASN A 634 -0.89 11.51 -20.97
C ASN A 634 -0.25 11.82 -22.33
N ASN A 635 0.00 13.11 -22.64
CA ASN A 635 0.60 13.51 -23.91
C ASN A 635 2.12 13.26 -23.92
N PRO A 636 2.74 13.15 -25.12
CA PRO A 636 4.19 13.10 -25.27
C PRO A 636 4.89 14.29 -24.60
N VAL A 637 6.16 14.10 -24.24
CA VAL A 637 6.99 15.15 -23.65
C VAL A 637 7.36 16.17 -24.72
N LEU A 638 7.09 17.45 -24.45
CA LEU A 638 7.50 18.59 -25.27
C LEU A 638 8.88 19.08 -24.82
N HIS A 639 9.70 19.53 -25.76
CA HIS A 639 11.09 19.90 -25.56
C HIS A 639 11.38 21.33 -26.03
N GLY A 640 11.79 22.17 -25.08
CA GLY A 640 12.16 23.56 -25.33
C GLY A 640 10.98 24.53 -25.24
N ILE A 641 11.29 25.79 -24.93
CA ILE A 641 10.27 26.80 -24.61
C ILE A 641 9.34 27.13 -25.79
N GLU A 642 9.82 27.07 -27.03
CA GLU A 642 9.00 27.40 -28.19
C GLU A 642 7.94 26.31 -28.48
N GLU A 643 8.29 25.03 -28.36
CA GLU A 643 7.34 23.92 -28.50
C GLU A 643 6.28 23.98 -27.39
N ILE A 644 6.71 24.25 -26.16
CA ILE A 644 5.83 24.44 -25.00
C ILE A 644 4.86 25.61 -25.25
N ARG A 645 5.34 26.77 -25.70
CA ARG A 645 4.47 27.92 -25.95
C ARG A 645 3.42 27.63 -27.02
N GLN A 646 3.82 26.98 -28.11
CA GLN A 646 2.91 26.65 -29.20
C GLN A 646 1.83 25.66 -28.77
N SER A 647 2.14 24.71 -27.87
CA SER A 647 1.15 23.72 -27.41
C SER A 647 -0.01 24.32 -26.60
N PHE A 648 0.19 25.46 -25.93
CA PHE A 648 -0.87 26.11 -25.15
C PHE A 648 -1.79 27.01 -25.97
N VAL A 649 -1.41 27.41 -27.19
CA VAL A 649 -2.20 28.33 -28.03
C VAL A 649 -3.64 27.86 -28.25
N PRO A 650 -3.91 26.59 -28.63
CA PRO A 650 -5.27 26.13 -28.85
C PRO A 650 -6.11 26.18 -27.58
N ALA A 651 -5.54 25.75 -26.45
CA ALA A 651 -6.24 25.72 -25.17
C ALA A 651 -6.54 27.13 -24.64
N PHE A 652 -5.57 28.04 -24.66
CA PHE A 652 -5.74 29.40 -24.15
C PHE A 652 -6.70 30.23 -25.01
N SER A 653 -6.70 30.03 -26.33
CA SER A 653 -7.64 30.72 -27.22
C SER A 653 -9.11 30.28 -27.03
N ALA A 654 -9.33 29.05 -26.53
CA ALA A 654 -10.64 28.48 -26.25
C ALA A 654 -11.20 28.79 -24.85
N LEU A 655 -10.44 29.48 -23.99
CA LEU A 655 -10.81 29.77 -22.60
C LEU A 655 -11.08 31.26 -22.39
N SER A 656 -12.04 31.57 -21.53
CA SER A 656 -12.32 32.93 -21.04
C SER A 656 -11.79 33.16 -19.62
N TYR A 657 -11.51 32.08 -18.88
CA TYR A 657 -11.07 32.13 -17.50
C TYR A 657 -10.27 30.87 -17.14
N MET A 658 -9.20 31.07 -16.37
CA MET A 658 -8.45 30.01 -15.69
C MET A 658 -8.03 30.50 -14.31
N LYS A 659 -8.14 29.63 -13.30
CA LYS A 659 -7.67 29.92 -11.95
C LYS A 659 -7.11 28.69 -11.27
N HIS A 660 -5.87 28.79 -10.81
CA HIS A 660 -5.22 27.78 -9.97
C HIS A 660 -5.32 28.14 -8.49
N VAL A 661 -5.61 27.14 -7.65
CA VAL A 661 -5.61 27.24 -6.19
C VAL A 661 -4.81 26.07 -5.61
N PRO A 662 -3.63 26.30 -4.98
CA PRO A 662 -2.84 25.23 -4.38
C PRO A 662 -3.63 24.55 -3.25
N VAL A 663 -3.51 23.23 -3.14
CA VAL A 663 -4.14 22.43 -2.07
C VAL A 663 -3.07 21.92 -1.11
N THR A 664 -2.05 21.23 -1.62
CA THR A 664 -0.86 20.83 -0.86
C THR A 664 0.38 21.02 -1.71
N PHE A 665 1.51 21.38 -1.12
CA PHE A 665 2.78 21.47 -1.81
C PHE A 665 3.94 21.20 -0.86
N ASP A 666 5.02 20.68 -1.40
CA ASP A 666 6.27 20.46 -0.68
C ASP A 666 7.45 20.57 -1.65
N LYS A 667 8.65 20.81 -1.12
CA LYS A 667 9.89 20.90 -1.88
C LYS A 667 10.95 19.97 -1.32
N VAL A 668 11.55 19.18 -2.20
CA VAL A 668 12.72 18.34 -1.91
C VAL A 668 13.81 18.69 -2.91
N ASP A 669 14.94 19.19 -2.43
CA ASP A 669 16.06 19.70 -3.24
C ASP A 669 15.60 20.78 -4.25
N ASN A 670 15.78 20.55 -5.54
CA ASN A 670 15.31 21.41 -6.62
C ASN A 670 13.96 20.96 -7.21
N LYS A 671 13.21 20.11 -6.50
CA LYS A 671 11.92 19.58 -6.97
C LYS A 671 10.78 20.07 -6.09
N VAL A 672 9.76 20.64 -6.71
CA VAL A 672 8.52 21.05 -6.06
C VAL A 672 7.40 20.12 -6.51
N TRP A 673 6.78 19.44 -5.55
CA TRP A 673 5.57 18.66 -5.79
C TRP A 673 4.37 19.39 -5.24
N PHE A 674 3.27 19.45 -5.99
CA PHE A 674 2.07 20.12 -5.53
C PHE A 674 0.80 19.51 -6.11
N THR A 675 -0.29 19.62 -5.35
CA THR A 675 -1.66 19.39 -5.79
C THR A 675 -2.38 20.73 -5.88
N VAL A 676 -3.22 20.88 -6.90
CA VAL A 676 -3.86 22.15 -7.23
C VAL A 676 -5.28 21.88 -7.74
N LYS A 677 -6.23 22.74 -7.39
CA LYS A 677 -7.54 22.79 -8.05
C LYS A 677 -7.47 23.83 -9.16
N ILE A 678 -7.88 23.46 -10.36
CA ILE A 678 -7.88 24.37 -11.51
C ILE A 678 -9.31 24.56 -11.99
N SER A 679 -9.76 25.81 -11.98
CA SER A 679 -11.08 26.22 -12.46
C SER A 679 -10.96 26.83 -13.84
N TYR A 680 -11.81 26.38 -14.77
CA TYR A 680 -11.83 26.81 -16.17
C TYR A 680 -13.21 27.36 -16.54
N ARG A 681 -13.26 28.30 -17.48
CA ARG A 681 -14.48 28.62 -18.26
C ARG A 681 -14.13 28.67 -19.73
N ALA A 682 -14.95 28.02 -20.54
CA ALA A 682 -14.82 28.07 -21.98
C ALA A 682 -15.19 29.47 -22.52
N LYS A 683 -14.56 29.87 -23.62
CA LYS A 683 -14.83 31.14 -24.29
C LYS A 683 -16.11 31.02 -25.11
N GLY A 684 -16.99 32.02 -25.00
CA GLY A 684 -18.29 31.99 -25.68
C GLY A 684 -19.34 31.09 -25.01
N ASP A 685 -19.09 30.63 -23.79
CA ASP A 685 -20.09 29.88 -23.02
C ASP A 685 -21.23 30.81 -22.54
N PRO A 686 -22.49 30.63 -23.02
CA PRO A 686 -23.61 31.47 -22.60
C PRO A 686 -23.97 31.31 -21.11
N GLU A 687 -23.66 30.16 -20.52
CA GLU A 687 -23.93 29.87 -19.10
C GLU A 687 -22.75 30.26 -18.20
N SER A 688 -21.59 30.64 -18.79
CA SER A 688 -20.34 30.93 -18.07
C SER A 688 -19.98 29.82 -17.06
N GLN A 689 -20.22 28.56 -17.44
CA GLN A 689 -20.09 27.42 -16.54
C GLN A 689 -18.64 27.27 -16.06
N THR A 690 -18.44 27.19 -14.75
CA THR A 690 -17.11 26.99 -14.15
C THR A 690 -16.87 25.51 -13.91
N ILE A 691 -15.85 24.94 -14.56
CA ILE A 691 -15.46 23.54 -14.41
C ILE A 691 -14.20 23.50 -13.56
N THR A 692 -14.25 22.79 -12.43
CA THR A 692 -13.09 22.65 -11.53
C THR A 692 -12.60 21.22 -11.52
N ILE A 693 -11.34 21.01 -11.87
CA ILE A 693 -10.69 19.69 -11.87
C ILE A 693 -9.52 19.68 -10.88
N PRO A 694 -9.27 18.53 -10.22
CA PRO A 694 -8.05 18.33 -9.45
C PRO A 694 -6.87 18.02 -10.39
N ALA A 695 -5.69 18.55 -10.06
CA ALA A 695 -4.45 18.25 -10.73
C ALA A 695 -3.31 18.03 -9.72
N SER A 696 -2.32 17.24 -10.10
CA SER A 696 -1.06 17.07 -9.38
C SER A 696 0.10 17.33 -10.31
N ALA A 697 1.18 17.95 -9.83
CA ALA A 697 2.32 18.24 -10.66
C ALA A 697 3.66 18.07 -9.93
N LEU A 698 4.68 17.74 -10.71
CA LEU A 698 6.08 17.67 -10.28
C LEU A 698 6.91 18.63 -11.14
N ALA A 699 7.46 19.65 -10.49
CA ALA A 699 8.30 20.68 -11.07
C ALA A 699 9.76 20.48 -10.65
N HIS A 700 10.66 20.31 -11.61
CA HIS A 700 12.10 20.37 -11.41
C HIS A 700 12.58 21.77 -11.77
N LEU A 701 13.27 22.42 -10.83
CA LEU A 701 13.80 23.77 -10.98
C LEU A 701 15.25 23.73 -11.43
N VAL A 702 15.63 24.71 -12.26
CA VAL A 702 17.04 25.00 -12.54
C VAL A 702 17.72 25.41 -11.23
N ALA A 703 18.82 24.71 -10.89
CA ALA A 703 19.49 24.86 -9.60
C ALA A 703 20.43 26.07 -9.53
N GLU A 704 21.06 26.45 -10.65
CA GLU A 704 22.13 27.44 -10.68
C GLU A 704 22.11 28.23 -12.00
N GLY A 705 22.72 29.40 -12.02
CA GLY A 705 22.84 30.26 -13.20
C GLY A 705 21.69 31.25 -13.37
N GLU A 706 21.66 31.94 -14.52
CA GLU A 706 20.69 33.03 -14.80
C GLU A 706 19.23 32.56 -14.88
N GLU A 707 18.99 31.27 -15.09
CA GLU A 707 17.65 30.67 -15.13
C GLU A 707 17.26 29.98 -13.81
N ALA A 708 18.05 30.14 -12.74
CA ALA A 708 17.78 29.51 -11.45
C ALA A 708 16.36 29.83 -10.93
N GLY A 709 15.65 28.79 -10.49
CA GLY A 709 14.25 28.88 -10.05
C GLY A 709 13.20 28.77 -11.16
N LYS A 710 13.59 28.70 -12.44
CA LYS A 710 12.66 28.36 -13.55
C LYS A 710 12.46 26.86 -13.68
N LEU A 711 11.36 26.46 -14.33
CA LEU A 711 11.04 25.07 -14.64
C LEU A 711 11.99 24.50 -15.70
N ALA A 712 12.81 23.52 -15.30
CA ALA A 712 13.63 22.68 -16.19
C ALA A 712 12.85 21.46 -16.69
N ARG A 713 12.03 20.85 -15.84
CA ARG A 713 11.12 19.76 -16.22
C ARG A 713 9.83 19.88 -15.44
N PHE A 714 8.69 19.82 -16.12
CA PHE A 714 7.38 19.96 -15.51
C PHE A 714 6.46 18.82 -15.97
N GLN A 715 5.90 18.09 -15.02
CA GLN A 715 4.97 17.00 -15.29
C GLN A 715 3.66 17.30 -14.60
N VAL A 716 2.56 17.28 -15.36
CA VAL A 716 1.22 17.62 -14.88
C VAL A 716 0.30 16.42 -15.10
N PHE A 717 -0.34 15.95 -14.03
CA PHE A 717 -1.28 14.84 -14.03
C PHE A 717 -2.68 15.39 -13.72
N LEU A 718 -3.58 15.29 -14.69
CA LEU A 718 -4.98 15.71 -14.56
C LEU A 718 -5.85 15.01 -15.62
N ASP A 719 -7.16 14.97 -15.36
CA ASP A 719 -8.16 14.56 -16.33
C ASP A 719 -8.85 15.82 -16.90
N ASN A 720 -8.47 16.22 -18.12
CA ASN A 720 -9.04 17.41 -18.78
C ASN A 720 -10.29 17.12 -19.62
N ARG A 721 -10.80 15.88 -19.66
CA ARG A 721 -11.98 15.52 -20.46
C ARG A 721 -13.19 16.42 -20.19
N PRO A 722 -13.55 16.76 -18.93
CA PRO A 722 -14.71 17.63 -18.67
C PRO A 722 -14.58 19.02 -19.31
N VAL A 723 -13.35 19.55 -19.38
CA VAL A 723 -13.08 20.86 -19.98
C VAL A 723 -13.17 20.78 -21.51
N LEU A 724 -12.60 19.72 -22.10
CA LEU A 724 -12.66 19.49 -23.55
C LEU A 724 -14.09 19.25 -24.04
N GLU A 725 -14.87 18.43 -23.33
CA GLU A 725 -16.28 18.16 -23.64
C GLU A 725 -17.12 19.44 -23.64
N ARG A 726 -16.87 20.37 -22.70
CA ARG A 726 -17.57 21.66 -22.68
C ARG A 726 -17.17 22.57 -23.83
N ILE A 727 -15.89 22.65 -24.16
CA ILE A 727 -15.40 23.42 -25.31
C ILE A 727 -16.02 22.89 -26.62
N GLU A 728 -16.04 21.57 -26.80
CA GLU A 728 -16.68 20.93 -27.95
C GLU A 728 -18.20 21.19 -28.00
N TYR A 729 -18.88 21.11 -26.85
CA TYR A 729 -20.31 21.40 -26.76
C TYR A 729 -20.63 22.82 -27.25
N ILE A 730 -19.86 23.82 -26.80
CA ILE A 730 -20.04 25.21 -27.20
C ILE A 730 -19.75 25.41 -28.69
N SER A 731 -18.69 24.79 -29.20
CA SER A 731 -18.38 24.83 -30.64
C SER A 731 -19.56 24.32 -31.48
N ARG A 732 -20.16 23.18 -31.08
CA ARG A 732 -21.30 22.60 -31.80
C ARG A 732 -22.59 23.42 -31.69
N GLN A 733 -22.77 24.21 -30.63
CA GLN A 733 -23.93 25.12 -30.51
C GLN A 733 -23.76 26.34 -31.42
N ASN A 734 -22.56 26.92 -31.47
CA ASN A 734 -22.25 28.05 -32.34
C ASN A 734 -22.38 27.66 -33.84
N ASP A 735 -21.99 26.44 -34.21
CA ASP A 735 -22.16 25.94 -35.59
C ASP A 735 -23.65 25.77 -35.98
N LYS A 736 -24.52 25.41 -35.03
CA LYS A 736 -25.97 25.25 -35.28
C LYS A 736 -26.71 26.58 -35.39
N GLU A 737 -26.28 27.62 -34.66
CA GLU A 737 -26.84 28.97 -34.80
C GLU A 737 -26.40 29.65 -36.12
N GLY A 738 -25.22 29.30 -36.65
CA GLY A 738 -24.71 29.82 -37.92
C GLY A 738 -25.43 29.30 -39.18
N ASP A 739 -26.04 28.11 -39.14
CA ASP A 739 -26.78 27.50 -40.25
C ASP A 739 -28.26 27.94 -40.33
N THR A 740 -28.72 28.79 -39.39
CA THR A 740 -30.12 29.23 -39.29
C THR A 740 -30.33 30.73 -39.55
N ILE A 741 -29.36 31.41 -40.18
CA ILE A 741 -29.45 32.84 -40.59
C ILE A 741 -29.53 32.99 -42.11
#